data_AF-A0A3N5HM95-F1
#
_entry.id   AF-A0A3N5HM95-F1
#
_cell.length_a   1.000
_cell.length_b   1.000
_cell.length_c   1.000
_cell.angle_alpha   90.00
_cell.angle_beta   90.00
_cell.angle_gamma   90.00
#
_symmetry.space_group_name_H-M   'P 1'
#
loop_
_entity.id
_entity.type
_entity.pdbx_description
1 polymer ?
#
loop_
_entity_poly.entity_id
_entity_poly.type
_entity_poly.pdbx_seq_one_letter_code
_entity_poly.pdbx_strand_id
1 'polypeptide(L)'
;MGYRFERGLHDKGLDRYLYPFRTLAGLKNDDALALAHEKVRQAEQLFMEVDELYKQSREAAARAQEARILKAQRERERQRFQVEIDAITSFESQANAADGMVARLSQRIADSMVAKPRSGVQPKPGSSINFNVIVVEKGEIREWNSQLRDMQQQQQQALREAVLARSKFTERVGARDAAQARVHAFNDLNNPASVLAAQAEADRHDAVAKELDRQAVSREGTRGKAEVDLSAARAALGVLLSREWEQALESLSANNVVDGLELQRRWKSGKQRKPPAQAWDATTIPFGNATLGFPAPNSEEFTLLDTQLQALDEMVDAVSDVMVAESVYHVVQGNPLRAGATLDAIATGEMPPPELEVVRTPRTGIGLTHRMLVLFSTSSDAGVAGVLSKWNTNTTQVRAQAEPLLNAWAAALLGDPAQIRCQAAYVDQETDTVLRSTELSLNQLQLSPLDVVFMIEGDEEAQRSELEQRAVAHLLQTRPEALSSAADVRLSFGRDPAWPMDVMSLGELVEVAKTIRKLLAGARAIDGRDLSMPEAPAPSKIDANEFTQRVDRLVAALQQAQAALHALLPLEGSGEAPVQDPSAEALRSSLIRMASFGIQGAFPLSATGDTPETRRALMIQAQSVEKEVRRRLDRIVKLPAAADPSSDARREYDEKRIKEILGADFRMVPRIIPVNSQALNQTFGDSLILQNNDPLTSMTWFQRSARVRDGVARLDAAMMYAEALGHGTGLTLQVGQLPYQRQDRWVALPTAPDHRIPGGRLSLVAHLPLQRTIRFDQPLAGLLIDEWVEVVPSQKEITGLTFHYDQPSACAPQAVLIAVSSDETRAVWDLDMLASTLNETLDLAKTRAVSLDGWTEGVWVEDRLPEGATPFSDGEPWSWVSAEPAPFFGAVAHQSAIVAGPHQHFFKGASFPMP
;
A
#
# COMPACT_ATOMS: atom_id res chain seq x y z
N MET A 1 -11.90 -3.67 -8.54
CA MET A 1 -13.04 -4.37 -7.88
C MET A 1 -14.22 -4.55 -8.82
N GLY A 2 -14.80 -3.47 -9.38
CA GLY A 2 -15.90 -3.55 -10.36
C GLY A 2 -15.70 -4.52 -11.53
N TYR A 3 -14.56 -4.42 -12.21
CA TYR A 3 -14.20 -5.34 -13.30
C TYR A 3 -14.18 -6.83 -12.87
N ARG A 4 -13.71 -7.13 -11.66
CA ARG A 4 -13.69 -8.52 -11.13
C ARG A 4 -15.10 -9.03 -10.87
N PHE A 5 -15.98 -8.18 -10.35
CA PHE A 5 -17.39 -8.49 -10.16
C PHE A 5 -18.11 -8.74 -11.51
N GLU A 6 -17.92 -7.86 -12.50
CA GLU A 6 -18.50 -8.05 -13.84
C GLU A 6 -18.01 -9.34 -14.51
N ARG A 7 -16.72 -9.66 -14.37
CA ARG A 7 -16.16 -10.93 -14.84
C ARG A 7 -16.78 -12.13 -14.13
N GLY A 8 -16.99 -12.04 -12.82
CA GLY A 8 -17.67 -13.09 -12.04
C GLY A 8 -19.11 -13.32 -12.50
N LEU A 9 -19.82 -12.26 -12.90
CA LEU A 9 -21.14 -12.39 -13.52
C LEU A 9 -21.07 -13.07 -14.90
N HIS A 10 -20.11 -12.68 -15.74
CA HIS A 10 -19.89 -13.28 -17.06
C HIS A 10 -19.60 -14.78 -16.97
N ASP A 11 -18.66 -15.16 -16.10
CA ASP A 11 -18.25 -16.56 -15.90
C ASP A 11 -19.41 -17.45 -15.37
N LYS A 12 -20.45 -16.84 -14.79
CA LYS A 12 -21.67 -17.52 -14.30
C LYS A 12 -22.86 -17.40 -15.27
N GLY A 13 -22.70 -16.81 -16.46
CA GLY A 13 -23.77 -16.63 -17.44
C GLY A 13 -24.84 -15.63 -17.00
N LEU A 14 -24.49 -14.66 -16.16
CA LEU A 14 -25.38 -13.66 -15.57
C LEU A 14 -25.27 -12.30 -16.27
N ASP A 15 -24.83 -12.27 -17.53
CA ASP A 15 -24.56 -11.06 -18.31
C ASP A 15 -25.74 -10.08 -18.38
N ARG A 16 -26.98 -10.59 -18.35
CA ARG A 16 -28.20 -9.78 -18.35
C ARG A 16 -28.30 -8.81 -17.17
N TYR A 17 -27.60 -9.06 -16.06
CA TYR A 17 -27.58 -8.20 -14.88
C TYR A 17 -26.46 -7.15 -14.90
N LEU A 18 -25.51 -7.24 -15.85
CA LEU A 18 -24.43 -6.25 -15.98
C LEU A 18 -24.99 -4.84 -16.15
N TYR A 19 -25.95 -4.68 -17.06
CA TYR A 19 -26.57 -3.38 -17.33
C TYR A 19 -27.32 -2.83 -16.09
N PRO A 20 -28.22 -3.59 -15.43
CA PRO A 20 -28.83 -3.19 -14.15
C PRO A 20 -27.82 -2.77 -13.07
N PHE A 21 -26.72 -3.52 -12.87
CA PHE A 21 -25.71 -3.16 -11.86
C PHE A 21 -24.90 -1.91 -12.24
N ARG A 22 -24.59 -1.71 -13.52
CA ARG A 22 -23.92 -0.49 -14.02
C ARG A 22 -24.78 0.74 -13.80
N THR A 23 -26.09 0.64 -14.07
CA THR A 23 -27.06 1.70 -13.82
C THR A 23 -27.19 1.99 -12.33
N LEU A 24 -27.28 0.96 -11.47
CA LEU A 24 -27.38 1.13 -10.01
C LEU A 24 -26.20 1.89 -9.42
N ALA A 25 -24.98 1.54 -9.85
CA ALA A 25 -23.75 2.14 -9.38
C ALA A 25 -23.52 3.57 -9.91
N GLY A 26 -24.07 3.90 -11.09
CA GLY A 26 -23.91 5.19 -11.77
C GLY A 26 -24.83 6.32 -11.31
N LEU A 27 -25.82 6.06 -10.45
CA LEU A 27 -26.84 7.02 -9.97
C LEU A 27 -26.32 8.08 -8.97
N LYS A 28 -25.10 8.62 -9.16
CA LYS A 28 -24.54 9.68 -8.28
C LYS A 28 -24.75 11.11 -8.82
N ASN A 29 -25.35 11.28 -10.00
CA ASN A 29 -25.31 12.55 -10.76
C ASN A 29 -26.60 13.38 -10.74
N ASP A 30 -27.18 13.65 -9.56
CA ASP A 30 -28.21 14.71 -9.45
C ASP A 30 -28.24 15.37 -8.06
N ASP A 31 -28.31 16.71 -8.03
CA ASP A 31 -28.29 17.52 -6.79
C ASP A 31 -29.50 17.21 -5.89
N ALA A 32 -30.65 16.87 -6.50
CA ALA A 32 -31.85 16.46 -5.79
C ALA A 32 -31.67 15.11 -5.07
N LEU A 33 -30.93 14.19 -5.69
CA LEU A 33 -30.62 12.88 -5.13
C LEU A 33 -29.62 13.01 -3.98
N ALA A 34 -28.60 13.85 -4.13
CA ALA A 34 -27.63 14.15 -3.07
C ALA A 34 -28.31 14.74 -1.83
N LEU A 35 -29.24 15.69 -2.02
CA LEU A 35 -30.01 16.30 -0.94
C LEU A 35 -30.95 15.31 -0.24
N ALA A 36 -31.53 14.36 -0.98
CA ALA A 36 -32.37 13.31 -0.40
C ALA A 36 -31.54 12.28 0.40
N HIS A 37 -30.35 11.90 -0.09
CA HIS A 37 -29.41 11.05 0.66
C HIS A 37 -28.95 11.71 1.96
N GLU A 38 -28.66 13.02 1.92
CA GLU A 38 -28.30 13.78 3.12
C GLU A 38 -29.41 13.75 4.17
N LYS A 39 -30.67 13.94 3.76
CA LYS A 39 -31.83 13.87 4.66
C LYS A 39 -32.02 12.48 5.28
N VAL A 40 -31.81 11.41 4.51
CA VAL A 40 -31.85 10.04 5.04
C VAL A 40 -30.74 9.85 6.07
N ARG A 41 -29.51 10.27 5.77
CA ARG A 41 -28.37 10.16 6.70
C ARG A 41 -28.62 10.87 8.02
N GLN A 42 -29.16 12.10 7.95
CA GLN A 42 -29.51 12.89 9.14
C GLN A 42 -30.62 12.23 9.96
N ALA A 43 -31.65 11.68 9.30
CA ALA A 43 -32.73 10.96 9.98
C ALA A 43 -32.25 9.64 10.60
N GLU A 44 -31.34 8.91 9.94
CA GLU A 44 -30.72 7.68 10.46
C GLU A 44 -29.88 7.96 11.70
N GLN A 45 -29.04 9.00 11.65
CA GLN A 45 -28.23 9.40 12.79
C GLN A 45 -29.12 9.76 13.99
N LEU A 46 -30.15 10.57 13.77
CA LEU A 46 -31.10 10.94 14.83
C LEU A 46 -31.81 9.70 15.40
N PHE A 47 -32.23 8.76 14.55
CA PHE A 47 -32.86 7.52 14.99
C PHE A 47 -31.92 6.67 15.85
N MET A 48 -30.66 6.48 15.43
CA MET A 48 -29.68 5.70 16.19
C MET A 48 -29.39 6.32 17.57
N GLU A 49 -29.22 7.65 17.62
CA GLU A 49 -29.02 8.37 18.88
C GLU A 49 -30.21 8.20 19.83
N VAL A 50 -31.44 8.31 19.32
CA VAL A 50 -32.67 8.17 20.10
C VAL A 50 -32.90 6.73 20.55
N ASP A 51 -32.65 5.74 19.69
CA ASP A 51 -32.80 4.31 20.06
C ASP A 51 -31.82 3.90 21.16
N GLU A 52 -30.57 4.37 21.08
CA GLU A 52 -29.57 4.11 22.12
C GLU A 52 -29.96 4.75 23.46
N LEU A 53 -30.48 5.99 23.46
CA LEU A 53 -31.01 6.63 24.68
C LEU A 53 -32.18 5.84 25.28
N TYR A 54 -33.10 5.34 24.45
CA TYR A 54 -34.19 4.49 24.92
C TYR A 54 -33.70 3.15 25.46
N LYS A 55 -32.68 2.55 24.83
CA LYS A 55 -32.07 1.32 25.31
C LYS A 55 -31.42 1.51 26.68
N GLN A 56 -30.63 2.57 26.85
CA GLN A 56 -30.02 2.91 28.14
C GLN A 56 -31.07 3.24 29.21
N SER A 57 -32.17 3.90 28.83
CA SER A 57 -33.31 4.12 29.73
C SER A 57 -33.93 2.81 30.21
N ARG A 58 -34.15 1.84 29.30
CA ARG A 58 -34.65 0.50 29.65
C ARG A 58 -33.68 -0.27 30.56
N GLU A 59 -32.39 -0.20 30.29
CA GLU A 59 -31.35 -0.82 31.13
C GLU A 59 -31.31 -0.20 32.54
N ALA A 60 -31.41 1.13 32.64
CA ALA A 60 -31.49 1.82 33.92
C ALA A 60 -32.77 1.44 34.69
N ALA A 61 -33.92 1.32 34.00
CA ALA A 61 -35.17 0.85 34.61
C ALA A 61 -35.07 -0.61 35.10
N ALA A 62 -34.37 -1.49 34.37
CA ALA A 62 -34.11 -2.86 34.79
C ALA A 62 -33.25 -2.90 36.06
N ARG A 63 -32.17 -2.11 36.13
CA ARG A 63 -31.33 -1.99 37.34
C ARG A 63 -32.10 -1.42 38.54
N ALA A 64 -33.00 -0.45 38.30
CA ALA A 64 -33.89 0.04 39.36
C ALA A 64 -34.79 -1.08 39.90
N GLN A 65 -35.27 -1.95 39.03
CA GLN A 65 -36.09 -3.10 39.43
C GLN A 65 -35.30 -4.15 40.22
N GLU A 66 -34.06 -4.44 39.81
CA GLU A 66 -33.15 -5.32 40.57
C GLU A 66 -32.89 -4.78 41.98
N ALA A 67 -32.64 -3.47 42.12
CA ALA A 67 -32.46 -2.82 43.41
C ALA A 67 -33.71 -2.89 44.30
N ARG A 68 -34.92 -2.80 43.71
CA ARG A 68 -36.18 -3.01 44.46
C ARG A 68 -36.34 -4.46 44.95
N ILE A 69 -35.97 -5.43 44.13
CA ILE A 69 -35.99 -6.86 44.53
C ILE A 69 -35.04 -7.08 45.70
N LEU A 70 -33.83 -6.50 45.63
CA LEU A 70 -32.83 -6.58 46.69
C LEU A 70 -33.31 -5.90 47.98
N LYS A 71 -33.95 -4.74 47.88
CA LYS A 71 -34.60 -4.08 49.01
C LYS A 71 -35.63 -5.01 49.69
N ALA A 72 -36.52 -5.62 48.91
CA ALA A 72 -37.55 -6.52 49.43
C ALA A 72 -36.96 -7.78 50.10
N GLN A 73 -35.84 -8.31 49.59
CA GLN A 73 -35.10 -9.38 50.25
C GLN A 73 -34.54 -8.94 51.61
N ARG A 74 -33.85 -7.79 51.65
CA ARG A 74 -33.27 -7.22 52.88
C ARG A 74 -34.34 -6.88 53.92
N GLU A 75 -35.50 -6.39 53.49
CA GLU A 75 -36.63 -6.15 54.40
C GLU A 75 -37.16 -7.43 55.03
N ARG A 76 -37.27 -8.52 54.26
CA ARG A 76 -37.66 -9.84 54.79
C ARG A 76 -36.63 -10.38 55.80
N GLU A 77 -35.34 -10.24 55.52
CA GLU A 77 -34.29 -10.64 56.46
C GLU A 77 -34.32 -9.81 57.75
N ARG A 78 -34.46 -8.49 57.64
CA ARG A 78 -34.62 -7.60 58.80
C ARG A 78 -35.83 -8.01 59.64
N GLN A 79 -36.97 -8.29 59.02
CA GLN A 79 -38.17 -8.77 59.70
C GLN A 79 -37.92 -10.11 60.42
N ARG A 80 -37.22 -11.04 59.79
CA ARG A 80 -36.85 -12.32 60.42
C ARG A 80 -36.02 -12.11 61.69
N PHE A 81 -34.98 -11.27 61.64
CA PHE A 81 -34.19 -10.95 62.82
C PHE A 81 -35.01 -10.21 63.89
N GLN A 82 -35.94 -9.33 63.50
CA GLN A 82 -36.83 -8.68 64.44
C GLN A 82 -37.73 -9.68 65.18
N VAL A 83 -38.32 -10.65 64.46
CA VAL A 83 -39.11 -11.72 65.07
C VAL A 83 -38.27 -12.56 66.05
N GLU A 84 -37.00 -12.83 65.72
CA GLU A 84 -36.08 -13.54 66.63
C GLU A 84 -35.76 -12.72 67.90
N ILE A 85 -35.53 -11.42 67.77
CA ILE A 85 -35.32 -10.51 68.90
C ILE A 85 -36.56 -10.51 69.81
N ASP A 86 -37.75 -10.34 69.23
CA ASP A 86 -39.01 -10.29 69.98
C ASP A 86 -39.28 -11.61 70.70
N ALA A 87 -39.00 -12.75 70.05
CA ALA A 87 -39.13 -14.08 70.64
C ALA A 87 -38.17 -14.26 71.83
N ILE A 88 -36.90 -13.86 71.72
CA ILE A 88 -35.92 -13.99 72.82
C ILE A 88 -36.26 -13.02 73.97
N THR A 89 -36.67 -11.79 73.64
CA THR A 89 -37.10 -10.78 74.63
C THR A 89 -38.37 -11.22 75.37
N SER A 90 -39.22 -12.05 74.75
CA SER A 90 -40.37 -12.63 75.42
C SER A 90 -39.98 -13.57 76.58
N PHE A 91 -38.83 -14.27 76.50
CA PHE A 91 -38.33 -15.08 77.61
C PHE A 91 -37.87 -14.21 78.78
N GLU A 92 -37.27 -13.05 78.49
CA GLU A 92 -36.90 -12.05 79.49
C GLU A 92 -38.14 -11.47 80.19
N SER A 93 -39.18 -11.13 79.43
CA SER A 93 -40.44 -10.63 80.01
C SER A 93 -41.17 -11.70 80.83
N GLN A 94 -41.17 -12.96 80.38
CA GLN A 94 -41.71 -14.10 81.12
C GLN A 94 -40.94 -14.35 82.42
N ALA A 95 -39.61 -14.29 82.39
CA ALA A 95 -38.79 -14.42 83.59
C ALA A 95 -39.09 -13.30 84.59
N ASN A 96 -39.15 -12.05 84.14
CA ASN A 96 -39.47 -10.89 84.98
C ASN A 96 -40.90 -10.98 85.56
N ALA A 97 -41.87 -11.45 84.78
CA ALA A 97 -43.25 -11.64 85.24
C ALA A 97 -43.35 -12.77 86.29
N ALA A 98 -42.64 -13.88 86.07
CA ALA A 98 -42.56 -14.99 87.01
C ALA A 98 -41.84 -14.57 88.30
N ASP A 99 -40.73 -13.83 88.22
CA ASP A 99 -40.02 -13.24 89.36
C ASP A 99 -40.94 -12.28 90.15
N GLY A 100 -41.73 -11.45 89.46
CA GLY A 100 -42.74 -10.59 90.07
C GLY A 100 -43.89 -11.38 90.74
N MET A 101 -44.24 -12.56 90.22
CA MET A 101 -45.22 -13.47 90.82
C MET A 101 -44.65 -14.16 92.07
N VAL A 102 -43.39 -14.61 92.02
CA VAL A 102 -42.66 -15.15 93.17
C VAL A 102 -42.57 -14.11 94.28
N ALA A 103 -42.23 -12.86 93.97
CA ALA A 103 -42.19 -11.77 94.96
C ALA A 103 -43.56 -11.54 95.62
N ARG A 104 -44.64 -11.45 94.83
CA ARG A 104 -46.01 -11.27 95.34
C ARG A 104 -46.48 -12.45 96.18
N LEU A 105 -46.22 -13.69 95.75
CA LEU A 105 -46.56 -14.89 96.51
C LEU A 105 -45.75 -14.99 97.80
N SER A 106 -44.46 -14.61 97.77
CA SER A 106 -43.62 -14.56 98.97
C SER A 106 -44.19 -13.59 100.00
N GLN A 107 -44.61 -12.40 99.54
CA GLN A 107 -45.27 -11.41 100.40
C GLN A 107 -46.60 -11.93 100.96
N ARG A 108 -47.47 -12.52 100.11
CA ARG A 108 -48.76 -13.10 100.55
C ARG A 108 -48.60 -14.26 101.53
N ILE A 109 -47.59 -15.11 101.33
CA ILE A 109 -47.25 -16.20 102.25
C ILE A 109 -46.82 -15.60 103.59
N ALA A 110 -45.95 -14.58 103.59
CA ALA A 110 -45.55 -13.88 104.81
C ALA A 110 -46.75 -13.23 105.53
N ASP A 111 -47.63 -12.52 104.81
CA ASP A 111 -48.84 -11.91 105.33
C ASP A 111 -49.82 -12.97 105.89
N SER A 112 -49.98 -14.11 105.21
CA SER A 112 -50.81 -15.24 105.65
C SER A 112 -50.27 -15.93 106.90
N MET A 113 -48.94 -15.99 107.07
CA MET A 113 -48.31 -16.49 108.31
C MET A 113 -48.56 -15.56 109.51
N VAL A 114 -48.61 -14.25 109.28
CA VAL A 114 -48.99 -13.25 110.30
C VAL A 114 -50.49 -13.38 110.63
N ALA A 115 -51.34 -13.52 109.61
CA ALA A 115 -52.80 -13.63 109.73
C ALA A 115 -53.32 -15.04 110.09
N LYS A 116 -52.45 -15.94 110.57
CA LYS A 116 -52.84 -17.30 110.97
C LYS A 116 -53.99 -17.25 112.00
N PRO A 117 -55.13 -17.95 111.77
CA PRO A 117 -56.23 -18.00 112.73
C PRO A 117 -55.74 -18.51 114.09
N ARG A 118 -55.89 -17.70 115.14
CA ARG A 118 -55.53 -18.06 116.51
C ARG A 118 -56.78 -17.88 117.37
N SER A 119 -57.09 -18.90 118.16
CA SER A 119 -58.09 -18.76 119.22
C SER A 119 -57.59 -17.70 120.21
N GLY A 120 -58.40 -16.68 120.45
CA GLY A 120 -57.96 -15.51 121.19
C GLY A 120 -59.13 -14.70 121.73
N VAL A 121 -58.80 -13.90 122.74
CA VAL A 121 -59.75 -13.07 123.48
C VAL A 121 -59.40 -11.62 123.16
N GLN A 122 -60.19 -10.96 122.31
CA GLN A 122 -59.94 -9.57 121.90
C GLN A 122 -60.88 -8.61 122.63
N PRO A 123 -60.40 -7.50 123.21
CA PRO A 123 -61.27 -6.52 123.85
C PRO A 123 -62.17 -5.85 122.81
N LYS A 124 -63.46 -5.69 123.12
CA LYS A 124 -64.44 -5.10 122.22
C LYS A 124 -64.14 -3.59 122.07
N PRO A 125 -64.13 -3.01 120.85
CA PRO A 125 -63.80 -1.59 120.65
C PRO A 125 -64.71 -0.70 121.50
N GLY A 126 -64.13 0.05 122.44
CA GLY A 126 -64.85 0.96 123.36
C GLY A 126 -65.27 0.38 124.72
N SER A 127 -64.87 -0.84 125.09
CA SER A 127 -65.14 -1.40 126.43
C SER A 127 -63.94 -2.18 126.99
N SER A 128 -63.48 -1.82 128.19
CA SER A 128 -62.31 -2.43 128.88
C SER A 128 -62.63 -3.72 129.66
N ILE A 129 -63.87 -4.22 129.60
CA ILE A 129 -64.35 -5.35 130.43
C ILE A 129 -65.02 -6.45 129.57
N ASN A 130 -65.38 -6.15 128.32
CA ASN A 130 -66.02 -7.10 127.42
C ASN A 130 -65.04 -7.58 126.35
N PHE A 131 -64.88 -8.90 126.23
CA PHE A 131 -64.03 -9.53 125.24
C PHE A 131 -64.86 -10.33 124.24
N ASN A 132 -64.52 -10.25 122.96
CA ASN A 132 -64.98 -11.19 121.96
C ASN A 132 -64.11 -12.45 122.04
N VAL A 133 -64.73 -13.61 122.29
CA VAL A 133 -64.07 -14.91 122.19
C VAL A 133 -64.12 -15.35 120.74
N ILE A 134 -62.96 -15.35 120.09
CA ILE A 134 -62.82 -15.86 118.73
C ILE A 134 -62.52 -17.36 118.86
N VAL A 135 -63.54 -18.19 118.62
CA VAL A 135 -63.38 -19.64 118.55
C VAL A 135 -63.12 -20.02 117.10
N VAL A 136 -61.87 -20.35 116.80
CA VAL A 136 -61.48 -20.83 115.47
C VAL A 136 -61.90 -22.29 115.34
N GLU A 137 -62.70 -22.61 114.32
CA GLU A 137 -63.17 -23.98 114.08
C GLU A 137 -62.08 -24.84 113.40
N LYS A 138 -62.11 -26.17 113.62
CA LYS A 138 -61.21 -27.12 112.92
C LYS A 138 -61.35 -27.07 111.39
N GLY A 139 -62.44 -26.51 110.85
CA GLY A 139 -62.62 -26.22 109.43
C GLY A 139 -61.70 -25.10 108.93
N GLU A 140 -61.65 -23.97 109.65
CA GLU A 140 -60.90 -22.76 109.26
C GLU A 140 -59.38 -22.98 109.24
N ILE A 141 -58.83 -23.75 110.19
CA ILE A 141 -57.39 -24.11 110.19
C ILE A 141 -57.06 -25.05 109.03
N ARG A 142 -57.97 -25.96 108.65
CA ARG A 142 -57.77 -26.85 107.50
C ARG A 142 -57.81 -26.07 106.19
N GLU A 143 -58.72 -25.10 106.08
CA GLU A 143 -58.83 -24.22 104.92
C GLU A 143 -57.59 -23.31 104.78
N TRP A 144 -57.10 -22.69 105.88
CA TRP A 144 -55.84 -21.94 105.89
C TRP A 144 -54.63 -22.80 105.49
N ASN A 145 -54.52 -24.02 106.03
CA ASN A 145 -53.46 -24.96 105.66
C ASN A 145 -53.57 -25.42 104.19
N SER A 146 -54.77 -25.46 103.61
CA SER A 146 -54.96 -25.73 102.18
C SER A 146 -54.45 -24.55 101.37
N GLN A 147 -54.93 -23.34 101.67
CA GLN A 147 -54.54 -22.11 100.97
C GLN A 147 -53.03 -21.83 101.06
N LEU A 148 -52.39 -22.08 102.20
CA LEU A 148 -50.94 -21.92 102.36
C LEU A 148 -50.17 -22.93 101.49
N ARG A 149 -50.61 -24.19 101.45
CA ARG A 149 -50.01 -25.22 100.59
C ARG A 149 -50.19 -24.90 99.12
N ASP A 150 -51.37 -24.42 98.72
CA ASP A 150 -51.65 -24.00 97.35
C ASP A 150 -50.77 -22.83 96.95
N MET A 151 -50.61 -21.81 97.81
CA MET A 151 -49.70 -20.68 97.57
C MET A 151 -48.22 -21.11 97.51
N GLN A 152 -47.79 -22.03 98.38
CA GLN A 152 -46.42 -22.57 98.34
C GLN A 152 -46.16 -23.40 97.08
N GLN A 153 -47.14 -24.19 96.62
CA GLN A 153 -47.04 -24.92 95.35
C GLN A 153 -46.99 -23.96 94.16
N GLN A 154 -47.83 -22.92 94.15
CA GLN A 154 -47.79 -21.87 93.12
C GLN A 154 -46.46 -21.11 93.11
N GLN A 155 -45.87 -20.83 94.29
CA GLN A 155 -44.57 -20.17 94.40
C GLN A 155 -43.44 -21.06 93.85
N GLN A 156 -43.43 -22.35 94.19
CA GLN A 156 -42.45 -23.31 93.67
C GLN A 156 -42.60 -23.55 92.16
N GLN A 157 -43.83 -23.50 91.65
CA GLN A 157 -44.07 -23.55 90.21
C GLN A 157 -43.55 -22.27 89.52
N ALA A 158 -43.90 -21.09 90.02
CA ALA A 158 -43.43 -19.82 89.48
C ALA A 158 -41.89 -19.69 89.53
N LEU A 159 -41.24 -20.20 90.58
CA LEU A 159 -39.77 -20.23 90.68
C LEU A 159 -39.14 -21.12 89.61
N ARG A 160 -39.70 -22.31 89.38
CA ARG A 160 -39.23 -23.22 88.32
C ARG A 160 -39.42 -22.60 86.94
N GLU A 161 -40.55 -21.95 86.71
CA GLU A 161 -40.84 -21.23 85.46
C GLU A 161 -39.86 -20.05 85.25
N ALA A 162 -39.56 -19.27 86.30
CA ALA A 162 -38.58 -18.18 86.24
C ALA A 162 -37.16 -18.68 85.91
N VAL A 163 -36.69 -19.74 86.60
CA VAL A 163 -35.36 -20.32 86.35
C VAL A 163 -35.26 -20.89 84.94
N LEU A 164 -36.29 -21.58 84.46
CA LEU A 164 -36.33 -22.14 83.09
C LEU A 164 -36.33 -21.03 82.04
N ALA A 165 -37.15 -19.98 82.21
CA ALA A 165 -37.19 -18.84 81.30
C ALA A 165 -35.84 -18.10 81.28
N ARG A 166 -35.19 -17.94 82.44
CA ARG A 166 -33.88 -17.29 82.53
C ARG A 166 -32.76 -18.11 81.89
N SER A 167 -32.75 -19.43 82.06
CA SER A 167 -31.80 -20.32 81.35
C SER A 167 -31.94 -20.17 79.84
N LYS A 168 -33.18 -20.26 79.33
CA LYS A 168 -33.47 -20.09 77.89
C LYS A 168 -33.06 -18.72 77.35
N PHE A 169 -33.21 -17.67 78.15
CA PHE A 169 -32.74 -16.33 77.78
C PHE A 169 -31.21 -16.24 77.79
N THR A 170 -30.54 -16.69 78.85
CA THR A 170 -29.07 -16.63 79.00
C THR A 170 -28.35 -17.42 77.90
N GLU A 171 -28.88 -18.58 77.50
CA GLU A 171 -28.33 -19.37 76.39
C GLU A 171 -28.41 -18.64 75.03
N ARG A 172 -29.38 -17.73 74.86
CA ARG A 172 -29.67 -17.06 73.57
C ARG A 172 -29.40 -15.56 73.55
N VAL A 173 -28.96 -14.95 74.65
CA VAL A 173 -28.72 -13.50 74.72
C VAL A 173 -27.66 -13.05 73.72
N GLY A 174 -26.61 -13.84 73.49
CA GLY A 174 -25.61 -13.55 72.46
C GLY A 174 -26.19 -13.57 71.03
N ALA A 175 -27.17 -14.43 70.77
CA ALA A 175 -27.89 -14.45 69.48
C ALA A 175 -28.82 -13.24 69.33
N ARG A 176 -29.49 -12.80 70.41
CA ARG A 176 -30.29 -11.56 70.43
C ARG A 176 -29.42 -10.34 70.10
N ASP A 177 -28.27 -10.21 70.75
CA ASP A 177 -27.39 -9.04 70.56
C ASP A 177 -26.79 -9.04 69.14
N ALA A 178 -26.44 -10.21 68.60
CA ALA A 178 -26.03 -10.35 67.20
C ALA A 178 -27.17 -10.00 66.21
N ALA A 179 -28.39 -10.43 66.49
CA ALA A 179 -29.58 -10.09 65.70
C ALA A 179 -29.89 -8.58 65.76
N GLN A 180 -29.77 -7.95 66.93
CA GLN A 180 -29.92 -6.50 67.11
C GLN A 180 -28.89 -5.73 66.29
N ALA A 181 -27.62 -6.14 66.34
CA ALA A 181 -26.56 -5.54 65.51
C ALA A 181 -26.88 -5.66 64.01
N ARG A 182 -27.43 -6.81 63.56
CA ARG A 182 -27.88 -7.02 62.18
C ARG A 182 -29.06 -6.10 61.80
N VAL A 183 -30.07 -5.96 62.67
CA VAL A 183 -31.20 -5.04 62.43
C VAL A 183 -30.73 -3.58 62.35
N HIS A 184 -29.81 -3.16 63.22
CA HIS A 184 -29.20 -1.84 63.14
C HIS A 184 -28.43 -1.64 61.83
N ALA A 185 -27.63 -2.63 61.42
CA ALA A 185 -26.91 -2.61 60.15
C ALA A 185 -27.85 -2.50 58.94
N PHE A 186 -29.05 -3.09 58.99
CA PHE A 186 -30.07 -2.96 57.93
C PHE A 186 -30.76 -1.59 57.88
N ASN A 187 -30.69 -0.80 58.95
CA ASN A 187 -31.29 0.55 59.03
C ASN A 187 -30.26 1.68 58.84
N ASP A 188 -28.97 1.36 58.74
CA ASP A 188 -27.92 2.35 58.53
C ASP A 188 -27.75 2.70 57.04
N LEU A 189 -28.01 3.95 56.67
CA LEU A 189 -27.86 4.43 55.29
C LEU A 189 -26.41 4.32 54.79
N ASN A 190 -25.42 4.42 55.68
CA ASN A 190 -24.01 4.33 55.32
C ASN A 190 -23.53 2.90 55.11
N ASN A 191 -24.37 1.91 55.45
CA ASN A 191 -24.09 0.52 55.18
C ASN A 191 -24.64 0.13 53.79
N PRO A 192 -23.78 -0.25 52.82
CA PRO A 192 -24.22 -0.64 51.48
C PRO A 192 -25.13 -1.88 51.47
N ALA A 193 -25.12 -2.67 52.54
CA ALA A 193 -25.99 -3.83 52.72
C ALA A 193 -27.38 -3.48 53.33
N SER A 194 -27.68 -2.21 53.60
CA SER A 194 -28.91 -1.81 54.27
C SER A 194 -30.14 -1.75 53.35
N VAL A 195 -31.33 -1.74 53.95
CA VAL A 195 -32.59 -1.55 53.22
C VAL A 195 -32.65 -0.15 52.60
N LEU A 196 -32.17 0.86 53.32
CA LEU A 196 -32.16 2.24 52.86
C LEU A 196 -31.16 2.47 51.72
N ALA A 197 -30.01 1.80 51.73
CA ALA A 197 -29.05 1.86 50.64
C ALA A 197 -29.62 1.28 49.33
N ALA A 198 -30.30 0.12 49.41
CA ALA A 198 -30.97 -0.47 48.23
C ALA A 198 -32.11 0.40 47.70
N GLN A 199 -32.85 1.08 48.58
CA GLN A 199 -33.87 2.06 48.18
C GLN A 199 -33.25 3.26 47.46
N ALA A 200 -32.18 3.85 48.01
CA ALA A 200 -31.48 4.97 47.39
C ALA A 200 -30.85 4.58 46.04
N GLU A 201 -30.43 3.33 45.85
CA GLU A 201 -29.96 2.81 44.58
C GLU A 201 -31.09 2.67 43.55
N ALA A 202 -32.25 2.13 43.95
CA ALA A 202 -33.43 2.09 43.09
C ALA A 202 -33.87 3.49 42.63
N ASP A 203 -33.91 4.46 43.55
CA ASP A 203 -34.30 5.84 43.23
C ASP A 203 -33.30 6.53 42.30
N ARG A 204 -32.00 6.28 42.47
CA ARG A 204 -30.96 6.79 41.56
C ARG A 204 -31.13 6.25 40.15
N HIS A 205 -31.35 4.95 39.99
CA HIS A 205 -31.54 4.33 38.67
C HIS A 205 -32.85 4.77 38.00
N ASP A 206 -33.93 4.95 38.76
CA ASP A 206 -35.17 5.54 38.26
C ASP A 206 -34.99 6.97 37.75
N ALA A 207 -34.22 7.80 38.48
CA ALA A 207 -33.93 9.16 38.07
C ALA A 207 -33.14 9.20 36.76
N VAL A 208 -32.15 8.30 36.61
CA VAL A 208 -31.38 8.13 35.37
C VAL A 208 -32.28 7.68 34.22
N ALA A 209 -33.15 6.68 34.44
CA ALA A 209 -34.05 6.20 33.39
C ALA A 209 -35.00 7.29 32.87
N LYS A 210 -35.56 8.10 33.78
CA LYS A 210 -36.45 9.23 33.43
C LYS A 210 -35.72 10.37 32.72
N GLU A 211 -34.48 10.65 33.09
CA GLU A 211 -33.68 11.68 32.42
C GLU A 211 -33.32 11.25 31.00
N LEU A 212 -32.92 9.99 30.80
CA LEU A 212 -32.64 9.44 29.46
C LEU A 212 -33.88 9.43 28.57
N ASP A 213 -35.06 9.07 29.10
CA ASP A 213 -36.34 9.12 28.36
C ASP A 213 -36.70 10.56 27.98
N ARG A 214 -36.47 11.54 28.88
CA ARG A 214 -36.65 12.97 28.59
C ARG A 214 -35.70 13.46 27.49
N GLN A 215 -34.43 13.05 27.52
CA GLN A 215 -33.45 13.40 26.49
C GLN A 215 -33.80 12.80 25.13
N ALA A 216 -34.26 11.54 25.09
CA ALA A 216 -34.76 10.91 23.87
C ALA A 216 -35.93 11.70 23.27
N VAL A 217 -36.97 11.98 24.07
CA VAL A 217 -38.15 12.75 23.63
C VAL A 217 -37.78 14.18 23.22
N SER A 218 -36.83 14.83 23.90
CA SER A 218 -36.37 16.17 23.52
C SER A 218 -35.67 16.18 22.15
N ARG A 219 -35.04 15.09 21.74
CA ARG A 219 -34.37 14.98 20.44
C ARG A 219 -35.33 14.65 19.30
N GLU A 220 -36.29 13.76 19.53
CA GLU A 220 -37.27 13.38 18.50
C GLU A 220 -38.56 14.23 18.50
N GLY A 221 -38.76 15.08 19.51
CA GLY A 221 -39.94 15.93 19.69
C GLY A 221 -41.14 15.19 20.28
N THR A 222 -41.61 14.14 19.62
CA THR A 222 -42.69 13.26 20.11
C THR A 222 -42.28 11.81 19.98
N ARG A 223 -42.63 10.98 20.97
CA ARG A 223 -42.21 9.58 21.03
C ARG A 223 -42.54 8.82 19.73
N GLY A 224 -41.51 8.25 19.09
CA GLY A 224 -41.61 7.50 17.84
C GLY A 224 -41.51 8.34 16.56
N LYS A 225 -41.30 9.67 16.67
CA LYS A 225 -41.22 10.57 15.51
C LYS A 225 -39.95 10.36 14.69
N ALA A 226 -38.82 10.05 15.33
CA ALA A 226 -37.57 9.79 14.61
C ALA A 226 -37.69 8.59 13.65
N GLU A 227 -38.41 7.54 14.06
CA GLU A 227 -38.68 6.37 13.23
C GLU A 227 -39.61 6.71 12.05
N VAL A 228 -40.65 7.51 12.30
CA VAL A 228 -41.58 7.97 11.27
C VAL A 228 -40.89 8.87 10.25
N ASP A 229 -40.07 9.82 10.71
CA ASP A 229 -39.34 10.76 9.85
C ASP A 229 -38.27 10.01 9.02
N LEU A 230 -37.59 9.00 9.58
CA LEU A 230 -36.68 8.12 8.85
C LEU A 230 -37.41 7.32 7.76
N SER A 231 -38.56 6.74 8.09
CA SER A 231 -39.39 6.01 7.12
C SER A 231 -39.87 6.91 5.98
N ALA A 232 -40.30 8.14 6.30
CA ALA A 232 -40.72 9.13 5.31
C ALA A 232 -39.56 9.60 4.41
N ALA A 233 -38.38 9.85 4.97
CA ALA A 233 -37.19 10.24 4.22
C ALA A 233 -36.76 9.16 3.23
N ARG A 234 -36.79 7.88 3.65
CA ARG A 234 -36.49 6.73 2.79
C ARG A 234 -37.53 6.56 1.68
N ALA A 235 -38.81 6.72 1.98
CA ALA A 235 -39.87 6.65 0.96
C ALA A 235 -39.71 7.75 -0.10
N ALA A 236 -39.37 8.98 0.30
CA ALA A 236 -39.12 10.08 -0.62
C ALA A 236 -37.90 9.82 -1.52
N LEU A 237 -36.80 9.30 -0.96
CA LEU A 237 -35.61 8.91 -1.72
C LEU A 237 -35.92 7.77 -2.70
N GLY A 238 -36.70 6.77 -2.28
CA GLY A 238 -37.11 5.65 -3.14
C GLY A 238 -37.92 6.10 -4.37
N VAL A 239 -38.79 7.10 -4.23
CA VAL A 239 -39.54 7.69 -5.35
C VAL A 239 -38.62 8.41 -6.33
N LEU A 240 -37.66 9.19 -5.83
CA LEU A 240 -36.68 9.90 -6.67
C LEU A 240 -35.78 8.93 -7.44
N LEU A 241 -35.24 7.92 -6.75
CA LEU A 241 -34.39 6.89 -7.35
C LEU A 241 -35.14 6.09 -8.44
N SER A 242 -36.42 5.78 -8.22
CA SER A 242 -37.22 5.07 -9.23
C SER A 242 -37.40 5.90 -10.51
N ARG A 243 -37.58 7.22 -10.36
CA ARG A 243 -37.72 8.16 -11.50
C ARG A 243 -36.40 8.35 -12.25
N GLU A 244 -35.30 8.57 -11.53
CA GLU A 244 -33.96 8.69 -12.12
C GLU A 244 -33.53 7.41 -12.82
N TRP A 245 -33.91 6.25 -12.28
CA TRP A 245 -33.66 4.97 -12.92
C TRP A 245 -34.35 4.83 -14.27
N GLU A 246 -35.63 5.22 -14.36
CA GLU A 246 -36.37 5.20 -15.62
C GLU A 246 -35.71 6.10 -16.68
N GLN A 247 -35.15 7.24 -16.28
CA GLN A 247 -34.42 8.16 -17.16
C GLN A 247 -33.01 7.66 -17.52
N ALA A 248 -32.31 7.01 -16.59
CA ALA A 248 -30.99 6.43 -16.82
C ALA A 248 -31.03 5.22 -17.78
N LEU A 249 -32.13 4.45 -17.75
CA LEU A 249 -32.39 3.35 -18.69
C LEU A 249 -32.41 3.83 -20.16
N GLU A 250 -32.73 5.10 -20.40
CA GLU A 250 -32.80 5.69 -21.75
C GLU A 250 -31.47 6.29 -22.24
N SER A 251 -30.47 6.51 -21.36
CA SER A 251 -29.30 7.36 -21.66
C SER A 251 -27.91 6.73 -21.49
N LEU A 252 -27.80 5.50 -20.94
CA LEU A 252 -26.49 4.89 -20.66
C LEU A 252 -25.82 4.24 -21.90
N SER A 253 -24.59 4.68 -22.20
CA SER A 253 -23.70 4.01 -23.17
C SER A 253 -22.97 2.81 -22.55
N ALA A 254 -22.70 1.78 -23.36
CA ALA A 254 -22.26 0.44 -22.93
C ALA A 254 -20.83 0.33 -22.33
N ASN A 255 -20.10 1.44 -22.20
CA ASN A 255 -18.65 1.43 -21.94
C ASN A 255 -18.22 1.65 -20.48
N ASN A 256 -19.14 1.84 -19.53
CA ASN A 256 -18.78 2.08 -18.13
C ASN A 256 -18.75 0.76 -17.31
N VAL A 257 -17.74 0.61 -16.46
CA VAL A 257 -17.58 -0.51 -15.51
C VAL A 257 -18.28 -0.16 -14.18
N VAL A 258 -18.90 -1.15 -13.51
CA VAL A 258 -19.55 -1.00 -12.19
C VAL A 258 -18.60 -0.42 -11.12
N ASP A 259 -19.09 0.51 -10.29
CA ASP A 259 -18.42 0.90 -9.03
C ASP A 259 -18.62 -0.21 -7.98
N GLY A 260 -17.58 -1.05 -7.81
CA GLY A 260 -17.63 -2.21 -6.91
C GLY A 260 -17.68 -1.87 -5.41
N LEU A 261 -17.15 -0.71 -5.00
CA LEU A 261 -17.15 -0.32 -3.58
C LEU A 261 -18.53 0.19 -3.17
N GLU A 262 -19.15 1.02 -4.02
CA GLU A 262 -20.53 1.46 -3.83
C GLU A 262 -21.51 0.29 -3.82
N LEU A 263 -21.32 -0.67 -4.73
CA LEU A 263 -22.15 -1.87 -4.79
C LEU A 263 -22.06 -2.72 -3.51
N GLN A 264 -20.84 -2.93 -2.98
CA GLN A 264 -20.64 -3.66 -1.73
C GLN A 264 -21.31 -2.97 -0.53
N ARG A 265 -21.24 -1.63 -0.44
CA ARG A 265 -21.91 -0.87 0.61
C ARG A 265 -23.43 -1.06 0.59
N ARG A 266 -24.04 -1.00 -0.60
CA ARG A 266 -25.48 -1.20 -0.80
C ARG A 266 -25.92 -2.62 -0.44
N TRP A 267 -25.12 -3.61 -0.81
CA TRP A 267 -25.36 -5.01 -0.43
C TRP A 267 -25.30 -5.22 1.08
N LYS A 268 -24.25 -4.71 1.76
CA LYS A 268 -24.11 -4.78 3.23
C LYS A 268 -25.28 -4.11 3.94
N SER A 269 -25.69 -2.92 3.48
CA SER A 269 -26.85 -2.21 4.01
C SER A 269 -28.14 -3.03 3.90
N GLY A 270 -28.34 -3.74 2.78
CA GLY A 270 -29.46 -4.67 2.60
C GLY A 270 -29.42 -5.86 3.56
N LYS A 271 -28.24 -6.47 3.77
CA LYS A 271 -28.05 -7.61 4.69
C LYS A 271 -28.26 -7.26 6.17
N GLN A 272 -27.97 -6.03 6.59
CA GLN A 272 -28.05 -5.59 7.98
C GLN A 272 -29.48 -5.22 8.45
N ARG A 273 -30.45 -5.08 7.54
CA ARG A 273 -31.84 -4.71 7.88
C ARG A 273 -32.63 -5.90 8.45
N LYS A 274 -33.29 -5.71 9.60
CA LYS A 274 -34.11 -6.74 10.29
C LYS A 274 -35.59 -6.76 9.82
N PRO A 275 -36.28 -7.91 9.88
CA PRO A 275 -37.72 -8.00 9.59
C PRO A 275 -38.57 -7.10 10.51
N PRO A 276 -39.72 -6.56 10.07
CA PRO A 276 -40.42 -6.85 8.80
C PRO A 276 -39.85 -6.10 7.58
N ALA A 277 -38.85 -5.24 7.79
CA ALA A 277 -38.24 -4.38 6.78
C ALA A 277 -36.96 -4.99 6.16
N GLN A 278 -36.97 -6.28 5.82
CA GLN A 278 -35.94 -6.86 4.94
C GLN A 278 -36.23 -6.40 3.50
N ALA A 279 -36.16 -5.08 3.29
CA ALA A 279 -36.55 -4.42 2.05
C ALA A 279 -35.31 -4.23 1.19
N TRP A 280 -35.11 -5.18 0.27
CA TRP A 280 -34.33 -4.97 -0.94
C TRP A 280 -35.07 -3.91 -1.77
N ASP A 281 -34.53 -2.70 -1.80
CA ASP A 281 -35.17 -1.53 -2.36
C ASP A 281 -34.15 -0.66 -3.13
N ALA A 282 -34.62 0.45 -3.68
CA ALA A 282 -33.77 1.35 -4.46
C ALA A 282 -32.61 1.96 -3.66
N THR A 283 -32.69 2.01 -2.32
CA THR A 283 -31.62 2.52 -1.44
C THR A 283 -30.55 1.48 -1.11
N THR A 284 -30.79 0.22 -1.47
CA THR A 284 -29.87 -0.91 -1.31
C THR A 284 -29.62 -1.54 -2.68
N ILE A 285 -30.01 -2.79 -2.89
CA ILE A 285 -30.10 -3.41 -4.21
C ILE A 285 -31.56 -3.82 -4.38
N PRO A 286 -32.27 -3.38 -5.43
CA PRO A 286 -33.71 -3.56 -5.55
C PRO A 286 -34.09 -4.98 -6.03
N PHE A 287 -33.58 -6.02 -5.36
CA PHE A 287 -33.98 -7.41 -5.61
C PHE A 287 -35.49 -7.58 -5.45
N GLY A 288 -36.13 -8.22 -6.43
CA GLY A 288 -37.58 -8.37 -6.54
C GLY A 288 -38.27 -7.34 -7.40
N ASN A 289 -37.55 -6.32 -7.88
CA ASN A 289 -38.09 -5.38 -8.84
C ASN A 289 -37.86 -5.86 -10.29
N ALA A 290 -38.88 -6.56 -10.82
CA ALA A 290 -38.87 -7.09 -12.18
C ALA A 290 -38.76 -5.98 -13.27
N THR A 291 -39.28 -4.77 -12.99
CA THR A 291 -39.19 -3.61 -13.90
C THR A 291 -37.75 -3.12 -14.03
N LEU A 292 -36.95 -3.24 -12.96
CA LEU A 292 -35.53 -2.86 -12.94
C LEU A 292 -34.59 -4.01 -13.35
N GLY A 293 -35.15 -5.15 -13.73
CA GLY A 293 -34.39 -6.32 -14.18
C GLY A 293 -33.70 -7.11 -13.05
N PHE A 294 -34.07 -6.90 -11.78
CA PHE A 294 -33.51 -7.65 -10.65
C PHE A 294 -34.39 -8.83 -10.25
N PRO A 295 -33.80 -10.00 -9.93
CA PRO A 295 -34.56 -11.20 -9.62
C PRO A 295 -35.17 -11.12 -8.21
N ALA A 296 -36.24 -11.89 -7.98
CA ALA A 296 -36.88 -12.00 -6.68
C ALA A 296 -35.91 -12.52 -5.60
N PRO A 297 -35.97 -12.00 -4.35
CA PRO A 297 -35.22 -12.56 -3.24
C PRO A 297 -35.51 -14.06 -3.11
N ASN A 298 -34.48 -14.85 -2.80
CA ASN A 298 -34.53 -16.32 -2.70
C ASN A 298 -34.80 -17.09 -4.00
N SER A 299 -34.76 -16.44 -5.17
CA SER A 299 -34.68 -17.15 -6.46
C SER A 299 -33.28 -17.72 -6.69
N GLU A 300 -33.16 -18.71 -7.57
CA GLU A 300 -31.87 -19.30 -7.98
C GLU A 300 -30.90 -18.22 -8.52
N GLU A 301 -31.42 -17.30 -9.34
CA GLU A 301 -30.68 -16.16 -9.89
C GLU A 301 -30.19 -15.21 -8.77
N PHE A 302 -31.03 -14.95 -7.76
CA PHE A 302 -30.64 -14.17 -6.59
C PHE A 302 -29.50 -14.83 -5.81
N THR A 303 -29.56 -16.14 -5.57
CA THR A 303 -28.49 -16.86 -4.84
C THR A 303 -27.16 -16.77 -5.56
N LEU A 304 -27.15 -16.88 -6.89
CA LEU A 304 -25.93 -16.73 -7.68
C LEU A 304 -25.38 -15.30 -7.62
N LEU A 305 -26.24 -14.29 -7.68
CA LEU A 305 -25.85 -12.88 -7.53
C LEU A 305 -25.34 -12.57 -6.13
N ASP A 306 -25.99 -13.07 -5.09
CA ASP A 306 -25.58 -12.92 -3.69
C ASP A 306 -24.20 -13.55 -3.45
N THR A 307 -23.92 -14.69 -4.08
CA THR A 307 -22.59 -15.32 -4.05
C THR A 307 -21.51 -14.42 -4.67
N GLN A 308 -21.81 -13.76 -5.80
CA GLN A 308 -20.85 -12.83 -6.43
C GLN A 308 -20.67 -11.54 -5.60
N LEU A 309 -21.71 -11.07 -4.92
CA LEU A 309 -21.64 -9.93 -4.01
C LEU A 309 -20.88 -10.26 -2.73
N GLN A 310 -20.98 -11.50 -2.23
CA GLN A 310 -20.17 -12.00 -1.13
C GLN A 310 -18.68 -12.12 -1.53
N ALA A 311 -18.39 -12.66 -2.72
CA ALA A 311 -17.01 -12.69 -3.23
C ALA A 311 -16.43 -11.26 -3.41
N LEU A 312 -17.27 -10.30 -3.80
CA LEU A 312 -16.89 -8.89 -3.84
C LEU A 312 -16.58 -8.35 -2.43
N ASP A 313 -17.34 -8.75 -1.41
CA ASP A 313 -17.07 -8.38 -0.03
C ASP A 313 -15.75 -8.95 0.49
N GLU A 314 -15.49 -10.23 0.26
CA GLU A 314 -14.22 -10.89 0.62
C GLU A 314 -13.02 -10.22 -0.07
N MET A 315 -13.17 -9.77 -1.32
CA MET A 315 -12.12 -9.02 -2.01
C MET A 315 -11.88 -7.63 -1.38
N VAL A 316 -12.95 -6.93 -0.98
CA VAL A 316 -12.83 -5.62 -0.29
C VAL A 316 -12.15 -5.80 1.07
N ASP A 317 -12.48 -6.86 1.78
CA ASP A 317 -11.89 -7.21 3.08
C ASP A 317 -10.40 -7.54 2.95
N ALA A 318 -10.03 -8.43 2.03
CA ALA A 318 -8.64 -8.76 1.75
C ALA A 318 -7.80 -7.54 1.34
N VAL A 319 -8.36 -6.63 0.54
CA VAL A 319 -7.68 -5.37 0.21
C VAL A 319 -7.52 -4.51 1.47
N SER A 320 -8.54 -4.43 2.31
CA SER A 320 -8.49 -3.65 3.56
C SER A 320 -7.40 -4.19 4.50
N ASP A 321 -7.32 -5.51 4.70
CA ASP A 321 -6.31 -6.16 5.54
C ASP A 321 -4.88 -5.87 5.08
N VAL A 322 -4.63 -6.08 3.79
CA VAL A 322 -3.30 -5.89 3.22
C VAL A 322 -2.86 -4.43 3.31
N MET A 323 -3.79 -3.49 3.12
CA MET A 323 -3.47 -2.06 3.28
C MET A 323 -3.27 -1.67 4.75
N VAL A 324 -4.06 -2.21 5.69
CA VAL A 324 -3.84 -1.99 7.12
C VAL A 324 -2.46 -2.51 7.51
N ALA A 325 -2.08 -3.70 7.04
CA ALA A 325 -0.76 -4.26 7.23
C ALA A 325 0.35 -3.35 6.66
N GLU A 326 0.17 -2.81 5.45
CA GLU A 326 1.10 -1.85 4.83
C GLU A 326 1.21 -0.55 5.62
N SER A 327 0.10 0.02 6.09
CA SER A 327 0.09 1.22 6.90
C SER A 327 0.80 1.00 8.24
N VAL A 328 0.55 -0.13 8.91
CA VAL A 328 1.27 -0.49 10.15
C VAL A 328 2.76 -0.69 9.88
N TYR A 329 3.10 -1.39 8.80
CA TYR A 329 4.49 -1.59 8.36
C TYR A 329 5.22 -0.25 8.19
N HIS A 330 4.62 0.71 7.50
CA HIS A 330 5.22 2.03 7.29
C HIS A 330 5.25 2.90 8.56
N VAL A 331 4.27 2.79 9.46
CA VAL A 331 4.32 3.45 10.76
C VAL A 331 5.51 2.94 11.59
N VAL A 332 5.72 1.61 11.61
CA VAL A 332 6.85 0.98 12.32
C VAL A 332 8.19 1.36 11.69
N GLN A 333 8.26 1.47 10.37
CA GLN A 333 9.44 1.94 9.63
C GLN A 333 9.70 3.46 9.78
N GLY A 334 8.82 4.22 10.46
CA GLY A 334 8.99 5.66 10.66
C GLY A 334 8.56 6.52 9.46
N ASN A 335 7.71 6.00 8.56
CA ASN A 335 7.17 6.69 7.40
C ASN A 335 5.65 6.95 7.51
N PRO A 336 5.21 7.89 8.39
CA PRO A 336 3.79 8.14 8.61
C PRO A 336 3.08 8.79 7.42
N LEU A 337 3.80 9.50 6.54
CA LEU A 337 3.23 10.10 5.33
C LEU A 337 2.75 9.04 4.34
N ARG A 338 3.54 7.98 4.13
CA ARG A 338 3.14 6.87 3.24
C ARG A 338 2.02 6.03 3.85
N ALA A 339 2.02 5.84 5.17
CA ALA A 339 0.91 5.19 5.86
C ALA A 339 -0.41 5.97 5.67
N GLY A 340 -0.36 7.31 5.76
CA GLY A 340 -1.51 8.18 5.50
C GLY A 340 -2.00 8.15 4.05
N ALA A 341 -1.08 8.22 3.08
CA ALA A 341 -1.42 8.14 1.66
C ALA A 341 -2.07 6.80 1.28
N THR A 342 -1.62 5.69 1.89
CA THR A 342 -2.20 4.36 1.67
C THR A 342 -3.64 4.28 2.18
N LEU A 343 -3.94 4.89 3.33
CA LEU A 343 -5.31 4.96 3.87
C LEU A 343 -6.22 5.91 3.06
N ASP A 344 -5.68 7.04 2.59
CA ASP A 344 -6.44 8.02 1.79
C ASP A 344 -6.83 7.46 0.41
N ALA A 345 -5.94 6.67 -0.21
CA ALA A 345 -6.23 5.97 -1.47
C ALA A 345 -7.43 4.99 -1.35
N ILE A 346 -7.62 4.35 -0.18
CA ILE A 346 -8.78 3.47 0.08
C ILE A 346 -10.05 4.29 0.34
N ALA A 347 -9.93 5.35 1.14
CA ALA A 347 -11.08 6.16 1.54
C ALA A 347 -11.74 6.84 0.34
N THR A 348 -10.92 7.31 -0.61
CA THR A 348 -11.36 8.01 -1.82
C THR A 348 -11.59 7.06 -2.99
N GLY A 349 -10.79 6.01 -3.14
CA GLY A 349 -10.84 5.09 -4.29
C GLY A 349 -10.43 5.75 -5.62
N GLU A 350 -9.95 7.00 -5.58
CA GLU A 350 -9.57 7.80 -6.76
C GLU A 350 -8.11 7.60 -7.17
N MET A 351 -7.26 7.16 -6.24
CA MET A 351 -5.84 6.87 -6.49
C MET A 351 -5.57 5.37 -6.48
N PRO A 352 -4.73 4.86 -7.39
CA PRO A 352 -4.27 3.48 -7.31
C PRO A 352 -3.47 3.28 -6.01
N PRO A 353 -3.64 2.15 -5.29
CA PRO A 353 -2.87 1.87 -4.09
C PRO A 353 -1.36 1.77 -4.44
N PRO A 354 -0.46 2.21 -3.54
CA PRO A 354 0.98 2.10 -3.75
C PRO A 354 1.43 0.62 -3.83
N GLU A 355 2.62 0.37 -4.38
CA GLU A 355 3.23 -0.97 -4.32
C GLU A 355 3.41 -1.40 -2.85
N LEU A 356 2.99 -2.63 -2.56
CA LEU A 356 3.06 -3.20 -1.23
C LEU A 356 4.47 -3.65 -0.89
N GLU A 357 5.00 -3.09 0.19
CA GLU A 357 6.30 -3.44 0.75
C GLU A 357 6.18 -4.48 1.87
N VAL A 358 5.05 -4.55 2.57
CA VAL A 358 4.83 -5.49 3.68
C VAL A 358 4.94 -6.96 3.25
N VAL A 359 4.66 -7.26 1.97
CA VAL A 359 4.78 -8.60 1.38
C VAL A 359 6.20 -8.93 0.90
N ARG A 360 7.13 -7.96 0.91
CA ARG A 360 8.52 -8.18 0.50
C ARG A 360 9.34 -8.63 1.69
N THR A 361 10.08 -9.74 1.53
CA THR A 361 11.11 -10.11 2.51
C THR A 361 12.25 -9.08 2.45
N PRO A 362 12.53 -8.32 3.52
CA PRO A 362 13.68 -7.43 3.54
C PRO A 362 14.95 -8.27 3.38
N ARG A 363 15.75 -7.95 2.36
CA ARG A 363 17.08 -8.56 2.16
C ARG A 363 18.13 -7.49 2.40
N THR A 364 19.04 -7.73 3.33
CA THR A 364 20.25 -6.95 3.43
C THR A 364 21.24 -7.32 2.32
N GLY A 365 22.18 -6.43 2.03
CA GLY A 365 23.19 -6.73 1.04
C GLY A 365 24.19 -5.62 0.89
N ILE A 366 25.22 -5.92 0.11
CA ILE A 366 26.29 -5.01 -0.21
C ILE A 366 26.01 -4.41 -1.59
N GLY A 367 25.78 -3.10 -1.63
CA GLY A 367 25.65 -2.37 -2.89
C GLY A 367 27.01 -2.22 -3.59
N LEU A 368 27.05 -2.62 -4.85
CA LEU A 368 28.16 -2.43 -5.78
C LEU A 368 27.70 -1.49 -6.89
N THR A 369 28.44 -0.41 -7.14
CA THR A 369 28.13 0.49 -8.26
C THR A 369 28.96 0.08 -9.47
N HIS A 370 28.29 -0.13 -10.61
CA HIS A 370 28.93 -0.39 -11.89
C HIS A 370 28.67 0.79 -12.85
N ARG A 371 29.72 1.23 -13.55
CA ARG A 371 29.62 2.23 -14.61
C ARG A 371 30.29 1.70 -15.87
N MET A 372 29.54 1.72 -16.97
CA MET A 372 30.04 1.40 -18.31
C MET A 372 30.32 2.69 -19.08
N LEU A 373 31.56 2.86 -19.51
CA LEU A 373 32.08 4.09 -20.09
C LEU A 373 32.64 3.84 -21.50
N VAL A 374 32.60 4.87 -22.34
CA VAL A 374 33.45 4.97 -23.54
C VAL A 374 34.35 6.18 -23.35
N LEU A 375 35.66 5.99 -23.37
CA LEU A 375 36.62 7.06 -23.06
C LEU A 375 37.53 7.38 -24.26
N PHE A 376 37.79 8.67 -24.43
CA PHE A 376 38.62 9.23 -25.48
C PHE A 376 39.74 10.08 -24.89
N SER A 377 40.98 9.85 -25.32
CA SER A 377 42.06 10.82 -25.14
C SER A 377 41.85 12.01 -26.06
N THR A 378 42.10 13.22 -25.56
CA THR A 378 42.06 14.44 -26.39
C THR A 378 43.44 14.81 -26.95
N SER A 379 44.49 14.10 -26.53
CA SER A 379 45.84 14.23 -27.09
C SER A 379 45.84 13.72 -28.53
N SER A 380 46.49 14.45 -29.43
CA SER A 380 46.53 14.15 -30.87
C SER A 380 47.21 12.81 -31.14
N ASP A 381 46.41 11.75 -31.25
CA ASP A 381 46.91 10.42 -31.58
C ASP A 381 46.81 10.16 -33.08
N ALA A 382 47.85 9.55 -33.66
CA ALA A 382 47.93 9.25 -35.09
C ALA A 382 46.77 8.34 -35.57
N GLY A 383 46.16 7.58 -34.67
CA GLY A 383 45.00 6.72 -34.93
C GLY A 383 43.74 7.48 -35.36
N VAL A 384 43.46 8.64 -34.75
CA VAL A 384 42.28 9.47 -35.09
C VAL A 384 42.40 10.03 -36.51
N ALA A 385 43.60 10.50 -36.88
CA ALA A 385 43.88 11.00 -38.22
C ALA A 385 43.81 9.88 -39.28
N GLY A 386 44.26 8.67 -38.94
CA GLY A 386 44.21 7.52 -39.84
C GLY A 386 42.77 7.11 -40.21
N VAL A 387 41.87 6.99 -39.24
CA VAL A 387 40.47 6.60 -39.50
C VAL A 387 39.73 7.69 -40.28
N LEU A 388 39.91 8.96 -39.92
CA LEU A 388 39.24 10.07 -40.60
C LEU A 388 39.79 10.35 -42.00
N SER A 389 41.04 9.97 -42.32
CA SER A 389 41.63 10.20 -43.65
C SER A 389 40.87 9.53 -44.80
N LYS A 390 40.07 8.49 -44.50
CA LYS A 390 39.23 7.78 -45.48
C LYS A 390 37.92 8.52 -45.80
N TRP A 391 37.52 9.44 -44.94
CA TRP A 391 36.29 10.21 -45.08
C TRP A 391 36.63 11.60 -45.64
N ASN A 392 36.22 11.87 -46.89
CA ASN A 392 36.41 13.18 -47.52
C ASN A 392 35.43 14.21 -46.93
N THR A 393 35.81 14.81 -45.80
CA THR A 393 35.07 15.92 -45.17
C THR A 393 35.66 17.27 -45.54
N ASN A 394 34.81 18.29 -45.64
CA ASN A 394 35.18 19.68 -45.89
C ASN A 394 34.62 20.61 -44.77
N THR A 395 34.51 21.91 -45.01
CA THR A 395 34.06 22.89 -44.02
C THR A 395 32.54 22.93 -43.81
N THR A 396 31.76 22.20 -44.61
CA THR A 396 30.28 22.22 -44.57
C THR A 396 29.67 21.21 -43.60
N GLN A 397 30.45 20.21 -43.13
CA GLN A 397 30.01 19.18 -42.19
C GLN A 397 30.10 19.69 -40.74
N VAL A 398 29.03 20.36 -40.31
CA VAL A 398 28.93 21.04 -39.01
C VAL A 398 29.01 20.07 -37.83
N ARG A 399 28.36 18.89 -37.93
CA ARG A 399 28.36 17.87 -36.87
C ARG A 399 29.77 17.36 -36.54
N ALA A 400 30.60 17.16 -37.56
CA ALA A 400 32.00 16.74 -37.39
C ALA A 400 32.86 17.81 -36.70
N GLN A 401 32.61 19.10 -36.99
CA GLN A 401 33.32 20.21 -36.33
C GLN A 401 32.88 20.41 -34.89
N ALA A 402 31.58 20.22 -34.60
CA ALA A 402 31.06 20.28 -33.26
C ALA A 402 31.68 19.17 -32.38
N GLU A 403 31.71 17.94 -32.88
CA GLU A 403 32.23 16.78 -32.14
C GLU A 403 33.20 15.90 -32.91
N PRO A 404 34.49 16.28 -32.93
CA PRO A 404 35.53 15.53 -33.64
C PRO A 404 35.74 14.11 -33.11
N LEU A 405 35.63 13.90 -31.79
CA LEU A 405 35.90 12.61 -31.16
C LEU A 405 34.81 11.57 -31.47
N LEU A 406 33.54 11.97 -31.34
CA LEU A 406 32.42 11.11 -31.71
C LEU A 406 32.38 10.87 -33.22
N ASN A 407 32.80 11.85 -34.02
CA ASN A 407 32.94 11.67 -35.47
C ASN A 407 34.02 10.65 -35.85
N ALA A 408 35.17 10.68 -35.17
CA ALA A 408 36.22 9.69 -35.36
C ALA A 408 35.78 8.29 -34.94
N TRP A 409 35.02 8.17 -33.84
CA TRP A 409 34.50 6.88 -33.41
C TRP A 409 33.43 6.35 -34.35
N ALA A 410 32.49 7.21 -34.80
CA ALA A 410 31.52 6.83 -35.82
C ALA A 410 32.20 6.36 -37.12
N ALA A 411 33.30 7.01 -37.53
CA ALA A 411 34.09 6.55 -38.67
C ALA A 411 34.67 5.14 -38.45
N ALA A 412 35.13 4.84 -37.24
CA ALA A 412 35.68 3.53 -36.89
C ALA A 412 34.62 2.43 -36.88
N LEU A 413 33.37 2.76 -36.52
CA LEU A 413 32.25 1.82 -36.53
C LEU A 413 31.68 1.59 -37.94
N LEU A 414 31.55 2.66 -38.74
CA LEU A 414 31.00 2.62 -40.09
C LEU A 414 31.98 2.05 -41.13
N GLY A 415 33.29 2.26 -40.91
CA GLY A 415 34.33 1.77 -41.79
C GLY A 415 34.68 2.70 -42.95
N ASP A 416 35.09 2.09 -44.07
CA ASP A 416 35.56 2.81 -45.26
C ASP A 416 34.39 3.21 -46.17
N PRO A 417 34.12 4.51 -46.38
CA PRO A 417 32.99 4.94 -47.20
C PRO A 417 33.11 4.55 -48.67
N ALA A 418 34.31 4.18 -49.16
CA ALA A 418 34.48 3.66 -50.52
C ALA A 418 33.91 2.24 -50.68
N GLN A 419 33.85 1.46 -49.60
CA GLN A 419 33.29 0.11 -49.59
C GLN A 419 31.78 0.08 -49.35
N ILE A 420 31.16 1.24 -49.19
CA ILE A 420 29.71 1.36 -48.98
C ILE A 420 29.07 1.79 -50.30
N ARG A 421 28.21 0.92 -50.85
CA ARG A 421 27.63 1.10 -52.18
C ARG A 421 26.11 1.03 -52.18
N CYS A 422 25.49 1.75 -53.10
CA CYS A 422 24.07 1.72 -53.39
C CYS A 422 23.87 1.42 -54.87
N GLN A 423 23.07 0.40 -55.19
CA GLN A 423 22.60 0.20 -56.55
C GLN A 423 21.53 1.24 -56.87
N ALA A 424 21.59 1.82 -58.05
CA ALA A 424 20.58 2.74 -58.54
C ALA A 424 20.26 2.47 -60.02
N ALA A 425 19.08 2.87 -60.44
CA ALA A 425 18.67 2.81 -61.84
C ALA A 425 18.09 4.15 -62.27
N TYR A 426 18.50 4.64 -63.43
CA TYR A 426 17.78 5.68 -64.14
C TYR A 426 16.54 5.06 -64.76
N VAL A 427 15.38 5.60 -64.44
CA VAL A 427 14.07 5.14 -64.93
C VAL A 427 13.38 6.24 -65.73
N ASP A 428 12.57 5.83 -66.69
CA ASP A 428 11.68 6.74 -67.41
C ASP A 428 10.49 7.13 -66.51
N GLN A 429 10.21 8.43 -66.38
CA GLN A 429 9.22 8.95 -65.43
C GLN A 429 7.77 8.53 -65.77
N GLU A 430 7.45 8.28 -67.04
CA GLU A 430 6.09 7.94 -67.46
C GLU A 430 5.84 6.43 -67.46
N THR A 431 6.87 5.65 -67.82
CA THR A 431 6.74 4.20 -68.03
C THR A 431 7.36 3.35 -66.92
N ASP A 432 8.10 3.96 -65.99
CA ASP A 432 8.90 3.29 -64.93
C ASP A 432 9.87 2.22 -65.47
N THR A 433 10.25 2.34 -66.74
CA THR A 433 11.19 1.40 -67.38
C THR A 433 12.63 1.77 -67.04
N VAL A 434 13.45 0.77 -66.73
CA VAL A 434 14.87 0.97 -66.43
C VAL A 434 15.63 1.33 -67.71
N LEU A 435 16.11 2.57 -67.77
CA LEU A 435 16.93 3.07 -68.87
C LEU A 435 18.39 2.64 -68.73
N ARG A 436 18.93 2.71 -67.50
CA ARG A 436 20.32 2.34 -67.20
C ARG A 436 20.53 2.07 -65.71
N SER A 437 21.20 0.98 -65.37
CA SER A 437 21.70 0.71 -64.01
C SER A 437 23.04 1.40 -63.74
N THR A 438 23.24 1.87 -62.51
CA THR A 438 24.45 2.51 -62.03
C THR A 438 24.70 2.16 -60.56
N GLU A 439 25.92 2.40 -60.09
CA GLU A 439 26.28 2.25 -58.68
C GLU A 439 26.73 3.61 -58.12
N LEU A 440 26.39 3.88 -56.87
CA LEU A 440 26.80 5.04 -56.10
C LEU A 440 27.64 4.57 -54.90
N SER A 441 28.83 5.15 -54.71
CA SER A 441 29.63 4.96 -53.49
C SER A 441 29.37 6.11 -52.51
N LEU A 442 29.31 5.79 -51.21
CA LEU A 442 29.08 6.81 -50.17
C LEU A 442 30.13 7.92 -50.17
N ASN A 443 31.38 7.61 -50.55
CA ASN A 443 32.46 8.61 -50.64
C ASN A 443 32.17 9.74 -51.66
N GLN A 444 31.29 9.49 -52.64
CA GLN A 444 30.90 10.50 -53.64
C GLN A 444 29.95 11.56 -53.05
N LEU A 445 29.27 11.28 -51.93
CA LEU A 445 28.34 12.20 -51.28
C LEU A 445 29.04 13.21 -50.35
N GLN A 446 30.35 13.06 -50.11
CA GLN A 446 31.15 13.94 -49.25
C GLN A 446 30.51 14.18 -47.87
N LEU A 447 30.05 13.13 -47.20
CA LEU A 447 29.43 13.21 -45.88
C LEU A 447 30.44 12.92 -44.79
N SER A 448 30.26 13.52 -43.61
CA SER A 448 30.97 13.08 -42.42
C SER A 448 30.30 11.84 -41.81
N PRO A 449 31.04 11.03 -41.03
CA PRO A 449 30.47 9.90 -40.31
C PRO A 449 29.23 10.27 -39.47
N LEU A 450 29.28 11.40 -38.73
CA LEU A 450 28.11 11.84 -37.96
C LEU A 450 26.97 12.32 -38.85
N ASP A 451 27.25 12.91 -40.02
CA ASP A 451 26.16 13.23 -40.95
C ASP A 451 25.42 11.97 -41.39
N VAL A 452 26.13 10.90 -41.74
CA VAL A 452 25.51 9.61 -42.08
C VAL A 452 24.65 9.10 -40.93
N VAL A 453 25.16 9.10 -39.69
CA VAL A 453 24.42 8.63 -38.50
C VAL A 453 23.12 9.43 -38.25
N PHE A 454 23.11 10.73 -38.53
CA PHE A 454 21.97 11.60 -38.26
C PHE A 454 21.04 11.84 -39.48
N MET A 455 21.42 11.42 -40.70
CA MET A 455 20.66 11.63 -41.95
C MET A 455 19.79 10.43 -42.37
N ILE A 456 19.85 9.32 -41.66
CA ILE A 456 19.21 8.02 -42.00
C ILE A 456 17.73 7.88 -41.64
N GLU A 457 17.18 8.78 -40.82
CA GLU A 457 15.74 8.74 -40.49
C GLU A 457 14.96 9.56 -41.52
N GLY A 458 14.05 8.90 -42.22
CA GLY A 458 12.89 9.55 -42.84
C GLY A 458 11.76 9.60 -41.82
N ASP A 459 10.96 10.66 -41.86
CA ASP A 459 9.79 10.80 -40.99
C ASP A 459 8.81 9.63 -41.20
N GLU A 460 8.00 9.30 -40.18
CA GLU A 460 7.00 8.21 -40.24
C GLU A 460 5.93 8.42 -41.34
N GLU A 461 5.93 9.59 -41.98
CA GLU A 461 5.09 9.97 -43.12
C GLU A 461 5.86 9.87 -44.45
N ALA A 462 5.93 8.69 -45.06
CA ALA A 462 6.15 8.43 -46.51
C ALA A 462 7.28 9.19 -47.26
N GLN A 463 8.18 9.91 -46.60
CA GLN A 463 9.23 10.73 -47.22
C GLN A 463 10.59 10.02 -47.19
N ARG A 464 11.35 10.16 -48.28
CA ARG A 464 12.74 9.69 -48.41
C ARG A 464 13.61 10.32 -47.32
N SER A 465 14.50 9.54 -46.69
CA SER A 465 15.50 10.09 -45.73
C SER A 465 16.41 11.13 -46.39
N GLU A 466 17.03 12.03 -45.62
CA GLU A 466 17.94 13.05 -46.19
C GLU A 466 19.10 12.39 -46.96
N LEU A 467 19.60 11.25 -46.46
CA LEU A 467 20.63 10.45 -47.13
C LEU A 467 20.20 9.99 -48.54
N GLU A 468 18.95 9.52 -48.67
CA GLU A 468 18.38 9.12 -49.96
C GLU A 468 18.20 10.32 -50.90
N GLN A 469 17.72 11.45 -50.38
CA GLN A 469 17.55 12.67 -51.17
C GLN A 469 18.90 13.15 -51.71
N ARG A 470 19.97 13.08 -50.90
CA ARG A 470 21.35 13.37 -51.31
C ARG A 470 21.86 12.40 -52.37
N ALA A 471 21.61 11.11 -52.22
CA ALA A 471 21.98 10.09 -53.18
C ALA A 471 21.30 10.32 -54.55
N VAL A 472 19.99 10.56 -54.55
CA VAL A 472 19.21 10.88 -55.75
C VAL A 472 19.70 12.18 -56.40
N ALA A 473 19.90 13.24 -55.61
CA ALA A 473 20.38 14.52 -56.13
C ALA A 473 21.75 14.41 -56.80
N HIS A 474 22.69 13.67 -56.19
CA HIS A 474 24.01 13.43 -56.77
C HIS A 474 23.91 12.68 -58.11
N LEU A 475 23.08 11.62 -58.18
CA LEU A 475 22.90 10.83 -59.40
C LEU A 475 22.19 11.61 -60.52
N LEU A 476 21.28 12.53 -60.18
CA LEU A 476 20.65 13.42 -61.16
C LEU A 476 21.64 14.49 -61.68
N GLN A 477 22.50 15.02 -60.81
CA GLN A 477 23.50 16.02 -61.19
C GLN A 477 24.65 15.44 -62.01
N THR A 478 25.04 14.19 -61.74
CA THR A 478 26.10 13.47 -62.46
C THR A 478 25.57 12.56 -63.57
N ARG A 479 24.30 12.74 -63.95
CA ARG A 479 23.63 11.93 -64.96
C ARG A 479 24.40 11.97 -66.30
N PRO A 480 24.63 10.82 -66.94
CA PRO A 480 25.23 10.75 -68.28
C PRO A 480 24.45 11.58 -69.32
N GLU A 481 25.16 12.35 -70.16
CA GLU A 481 24.56 13.19 -71.21
C GLU A 481 23.71 12.41 -72.22
N ALA A 482 23.94 11.10 -72.36
CA ALA A 482 23.18 10.22 -73.24
C ALA A 482 21.73 9.94 -72.76
N LEU A 483 21.39 10.30 -71.51
CA LEU A 483 20.06 10.07 -70.92
C LEU A 483 19.21 11.34 -70.98
N SER A 484 17.90 11.17 -71.19
CA SER A 484 16.92 12.28 -71.24
C SER A 484 16.94 13.11 -69.96
N SER A 485 16.64 14.42 -70.09
CA SER A 485 16.47 15.31 -68.95
C SER A 485 15.31 14.91 -68.03
N ALA A 486 14.36 14.13 -68.52
CA ALA A 486 13.20 13.60 -67.79
C ALA A 486 13.45 12.27 -67.06
N ALA A 487 14.66 11.68 -67.14
CA ALA A 487 14.96 10.44 -66.43
C ALA A 487 15.04 10.68 -64.90
N ASP A 488 14.31 9.87 -64.12
CA ASP A 488 14.32 9.87 -62.66
C ASP A 488 15.24 8.76 -62.10
N VAL A 489 15.49 8.75 -60.80
CA VAL A 489 16.39 7.80 -60.12
C VAL A 489 15.62 6.93 -59.13
N ARG A 490 15.77 5.61 -59.28
CA ARG A 490 15.30 4.61 -58.33
C ARG A 490 16.47 3.97 -57.60
N LEU A 491 16.52 4.15 -56.27
CA LEU A 491 17.52 3.50 -55.41
C LEU A 491 17.11 2.07 -55.06
N SER A 492 18.09 1.18 -54.92
CA SER A 492 17.93 -0.18 -54.43
C SER A 492 18.83 -0.38 -53.21
N PHE A 493 18.22 -0.68 -52.05
CA PHE A 493 18.92 -0.84 -50.77
C PHE A 493 19.47 -2.25 -50.55
N GLY A 494 18.99 -3.21 -51.33
CA GLY A 494 19.50 -4.57 -51.33
C GLY A 494 20.96 -4.63 -51.78
N ARG A 495 21.65 -5.65 -51.29
CA ARG A 495 23.00 -6.00 -51.73
C ARG A 495 22.95 -6.68 -53.10
N ASP A 496 23.86 -6.32 -54.00
CA ASP A 496 24.10 -7.13 -55.21
C ASP A 496 24.72 -8.48 -54.81
N PRO A 497 24.14 -9.63 -55.21
CA PRO A 497 24.76 -10.94 -54.98
C PRO A 497 26.17 -11.08 -55.56
N ALA A 498 26.54 -10.26 -56.56
CA ALA A 498 27.87 -10.23 -57.15
C ALA A 498 28.91 -9.44 -56.34
N TRP A 499 28.50 -8.66 -55.33
CA TRP A 499 29.43 -7.86 -54.53
C TRP A 499 30.21 -8.72 -53.53
N PRO A 500 31.55 -8.57 -53.44
CA PRO A 500 32.36 -9.29 -52.46
C PRO A 500 32.03 -8.86 -51.03
N MET A 501 32.22 -9.76 -50.05
CA MET A 501 31.73 -9.65 -48.67
C MET A 501 32.20 -8.39 -47.91
N ASP A 502 33.27 -7.75 -48.37
CA ASP A 502 33.83 -6.51 -47.82
C ASP A 502 33.10 -5.24 -48.29
N VAL A 503 32.21 -5.34 -49.27
CA VAL A 503 31.34 -4.24 -49.71
C VAL A 503 30.03 -4.27 -48.92
N MET A 504 29.60 -3.14 -48.36
CA MET A 504 28.35 -2.99 -47.62
C MET A 504 27.29 -2.28 -48.47
N SER A 505 26.04 -2.74 -48.43
CA SER A 505 24.93 -2.06 -49.10
C SER A 505 24.43 -0.84 -48.32
N LEU A 506 23.74 0.08 -48.99
CA LEU A 506 23.10 1.21 -48.32
C LEU A 506 22.06 0.77 -47.28
N GLY A 507 21.36 -0.35 -47.50
CA GLY A 507 20.42 -0.90 -46.52
C GLY A 507 21.11 -1.39 -45.25
N GLU A 508 22.24 -2.08 -45.39
CA GLU A 508 23.09 -2.51 -44.27
C GLU A 508 23.65 -1.29 -43.53
N LEU A 509 24.12 -0.26 -44.25
CA LEU A 509 24.58 1.00 -43.65
C LEU A 509 23.51 1.65 -42.77
N VAL A 510 22.27 1.73 -43.26
CA VAL A 510 21.16 2.37 -42.54
C VAL A 510 20.91 1.67 -41.20
N GLU A 511 20.98 0.34 -41.17
CA GLU A 511 20.80 -0.43 -39.92
C GLU A 511 21.94 -0.18 -38.92
N VAL A 512 23.18 -0.20 -39.39
CA VAL A 512 24.37 0.08 -38.55
C VAL A 512 24.30 1.51 -38.01
N ALA A 513 24.01 2.48 -38.87
CA ALA A 513 23.91 3.89 -38.51
C ALA A 513 22.76 4.15 -37.52
N LYS A 514 21.61 3.45 -37.66
CA LYS A 514 20.48 3.53 -36.70
C LYS A 514 20.91 3.04 -35.32
N THR A 515 21.68 1.96 -35.28
CA THR A 515 22.20 1.40 -34.03
C THR A 515 23.19 2.34 -33.35
N ILE A 516 24.10 2.95 -34.12
CA ILE A 516 25.02 3.98 -33.62
C ILE A 516 24.25 5.18 -33.08
N ARG A 517 23.22 5.66 -33.80
CA ARG A 517 22.41 6.80 -33.34
C ARG A 517 21.70 6.47 -32.02
N LYS A 518 21.08 5.29 -31.90
CA LYS A 518 20.44 4.83 -30.65
C LYS A 518 21.44 4.78 -29.49
N LEU A 519 22.65 4.30 -29.74
CA LEU A 519 23.73 4.28 -28.75
C LEU A 519 24.10 5.69 -28.28
N LEU A 520 24.34 6.63 -29.21
CA LEU A 520 24.73 8.00 -28.87
C LEU A 520 23.58 8.76 -28.18
N ALA A 521 22.34 8.62 -28.66
CA ALA A 521 21.18 9.30 -28.10
C ALA A 521 20.88 8.81 -26.66
N GLY A 522 21.06 7.51 -26.42
CA GLY A 522 20.85 6.85 -25.13
C GLY A 522 22.02 6.97 -24.14
N ALA A 523 23.12 7.62 -24.52
CA ALA A 523 24.27 7.88 -23.65
C ALA A 523 24.29 9.34 -23.16
N ARG A 524 25.05 9.60 -22.10
CA ARG A 524 25.32 10.98 -21.64
C ARG A 524 26.82 11.28 -21.61
N ALA A 525 27.17 12.54 -21.82
CA ALA A 525 28.54 12.99 -21.64
C ALA A 525 28.97 12.87 -20.16
N ILE A 526 30.16 12.34 -19.93
CA ILE A 526 30.72 12.19 -18.59
C ILE A 526 31.24 13.51 -18.04
N ASP A 527 31.37 13.59 -16.72
CA ASP A 527 32.21 14.56 -16.05
C ASP A 527 33.05 13.94 -14.92
N GLY A 528 33.81 14.78 -14.20
CA GLY A 528 34.69 14.34 -13.11
C GLY A 528 33.98 13.59 -11.97
N ARG A 529 32.66 13.79 -11.76
CA ARG A 529 31.88 13.05 -10.78
C ARG A 529 31.77 11.57 -11.14
N ASP A 530 31.64 11.27 -12.43
CA ASP A 530 31.46 9.91 -12.94
C ASP A 530 32.69 9.03 -12.76
N LEU A 531 33.86 9.66 -12.57
CA LEU A 531 35.13 8.99 -12.32
C LEU A 531 35.52 9.01 -10.82
N SER A 532 34.58 9.39 -9.95
CA SER A 532 34.77 9.46 -8.49
C SER A 532 33.74 8.60 -7.74
N MET A 533 34.02 8.31 -6.47
CA MET A 533 33.13 7.53 -5.61
C MET A 533 31.78 8.25 -5.43
N PRO A 534 30.63 7.54 -5.52
CA PRO A 534 29.31 8.15 -5.28
C PRO A 534 29.17 8.80 -3.90
N GLU A 535 29.79 8.21 -2.89
CA GLU A 535 29.76 8.67 -1.49
C GLU A 535 30.60 9.93 -1.24
N ALA A 536 31.54 10.23 -2.14
CA ALA A 536 32.43 11.37 -2.07
C ALA A 536 32.59 12.01 -3.47
N PRO A 537 31.51 12.61 -4.01
CA PRO A 537 31.50 13.09 -5.38
C PRO A 537 32.50 14.24 -5.57
N ALA A 538 33.37 14.10 -6.56
CA ALA A 538 34.31 15.15 -6.95
C ALA A 538 33.59 16.29 -7.70
N PRO A 539 34.17 17.50 -7.82
CA PRO A 539 33.66 18.51 -8.75
C PRO A 539 33.75 18.00 -10.21
N SER A 540 32.88 18.54 -11.09
CA SER A 540 32.78 18.12 -12.51
C SER A 540 34.08 18.28 -13.32
N LYS A 541 34.93 19.26 -12.97
CA LYS A 541 36.24 19.53 -13.62
C LYS A 541 36.18 19.58 -15.15
N ILE A 542 35.07 20.07 -15.69
CA ILE A 542 34.90 20.34 -17.10
C ILE A 542 35.68 21.59 -17.50
N ASP A 543 36.39 21.52 -18.63
CA ASP A 543 36.90 22.70 -19.31
C ASP A 543 35.74 23.44 -20.01
N ALA A 544 35.01 24.22 -19.21
CA ALA A 544 33.86 24.97 -19.69
C ALA A 544 34.24 25.99 -20.77
N ASN A 545 35.47 26.54 -20.73
CA ASN A 545 35.90 27.51 -21.73
C ASN A 545 36.07 26.85 -23.10
N GLU A 546 36.71 25.67 -23.16
CA GLU A 546 36.84 24.91 -24.40
C GLU A 546 35.48 24.49 -24.95
N PHE A 547 34.57 24.04 -24.07
CA PHE A 547 33.23 23.60 -24.45
C PHE A 547 32.39 24.75 -25.02
N THR A 548 32.31 25.87 -24.29
CA THR A 548 31.60 27.08 -24.75
C THR A 548 32.17 27.60 -26.07
N GLN A 549 33.50 27.61 -26.24
CA GLN A 549 34.10 28.02 -27.52
C GLN A 549 33.70 27.15 -28.70
N ARG A 550 33.53 25.83 -28.52
CA ARG A 550 33.03 24.95 -29.59
C ARG A 550 31.57 25.24 -29.92
N VAL A 551 30.74 25.47 -28.89
CA VAL A 551 29.32 25.82 -29.04
C VAL A 551 29.16 27.18 -29.71
N ASP A 552 29.97 28.18 -29.36
CA ASP A 552 29.95 29.50 -29.99
C ASP A 552 30.33 29.44 -31.46
N ARG A 553 31.31 28.61 -31.84
CA ARG A 553 31.63 28.37 -33.28
C ARG A 553 30.46 27.75 -34.02
N LEU A 554 29.73 26.82 -33.39
CA LEU A 554 28.54 26.20 -33.95
C LEU A 554 27.41 27.24 -34.18
N VAL A 555 27.16 28.10 -33.19
CA VAL A 555 26.18 29.20 -33.29
C VAL A 555 26.59 30.19 -34.39
N ALA A 556 27.87 30.60 -34.42
CA ALA A 556 28.38 31.49 -35.44
C ALA A 556 28.27 30.89 -36.85
N ALA A 557 28.51 29.58 -37.00
CA ALA A 557 28.33 28.87 -38.26
C ALA A 557 26.87 28.91 -38.74
N LEU A 558 25.90 28.73 -37.83
CA LEU A 558 24.48 28.83 -38.15
C LEU A 558 24.10 30.26 -38.56
N GLN A 559 24.55 31.27 -37.81
CA GLN A 559 24.31 32.69 -38.11
C GLN A 559 24.89 33.09 -39.48
N GLN A 560 26.12 32.68 -39.79
CA GLN A 560 26.73 32.93 -41.10
C GLN A 560 25.97 32.25 -42.23
N ALA A 561 25.48 31.03 -42.00
CA ALA A 561 24.71 30.29 -42.99
C ALA A 561 23.32 30.91 -43.20
N GLN A 562 22.67 31.39 -42.13
CA GLN A 562 21.43 32.16 -42.21
C GLN A 562 21.63 33.47 -42.99
N ALA A 563 22.67 34.24 -42.68
CA ALA A 563 22.94 35.50 -43.37
C ALA A 563 23.16 35.31 -44.88
N ALA A 564 23.84 34.23 -45.27
CA ALA A 564 24.02 33.86 -46.67
C ALA A 564 22.69 33.50 -47.36
N LEU A 565 21.81 32.75 -46.70
CA LEU A 565 20.48 32.42 -47.23
C LEU A 565 19.60 33.67 -47.33
N HIS A 566 19.57 34.49 -46.28
CA HIS A 566 18.76 35.70 -46.23
C HIS A 566 19.14 36.71 -47.32
N ALA A 567 20.43 36.84 -47.65
CA ALA A 567 20.89 37.69 -48.74
C ALA A 567 20.37 37.28 -50.13
N LEU A 568 19.90 36.03 -50.29
CA LEU A 568 19.28 35.54 -51.53
C LEU A 568 17.76 35.75 -51.55
N LEU A 569 17.13 36.10 -50.42
CA LEU A 569 15.69 36.30 -50.33
C LEU A 569 15.33 37.76 -50.65
N PRO A 570 14.14 38.02 -51.23
CA PRO A 570 13.67 39.39 -51.44
C PRO A 570 13.47 40.09 -50.10
N LEU A 571 13.91 41.35 -50.00
CA LEU A 571 13.70 42.18 -48.81
C LEU A 571 12.21 42.41 -48.59
N GLU A 572 11.70 42.03 -47.41
CA GLU A 572 10.30 42.29 -47.03
C GLU A 572 10.04 43.81 -47.02
N GLY A 573 9.17 44.28 -47.92
CA GLY A 573 8.68 45.66 -47.93
C GLY A 573 9.33 46.63 -48.91
N SER A 574 10.40 46.26 -49.61
CA SER A 574 10.85 47.02 -50.78
C SER A 574 10.04 46.54 -51.99
N GLY A 575 9.07 47.32 -52.46
CA GLY A 575 8.39 47.08 -53.74
C GLY A 575 9.31 47.16 -54.97
N GLU A 576 10.63 47.09 -54.79
CA GLU A 576 11.64 46.99 -55.81
C GLU A 576 11.99 45.51 -56.03
N ALA A 577 11.90 45.07 -57.29
CA ALA A 577 12.34 43.74 -57.68
C ALA A 577 13.84 43.58 -57.34
N PRO A 578 14.27 42.40 -56.84
CA PRO A 578 15.69 42.14 -56.60
C PRO A 578 16.49 42.43 -57.88
N VAL A 579 17.63 43.11 -57.73
CA VAL A 579 18.45 43.62 -58.85
C VAL A 579 18.91 42.49 -59.80
N GLN A 580 18.95 41.24 -59.31
CA GLN A 580 19.04 40.01 -60.10
C GLN A 580 18.28 38.89 -59.36
N ASP A 581 17.47 38.10 -60.08
CA ASP A 581 16.90 36.87 -59.53
C ASP A 581 18.04 35.90 -59.15
N PRO A 582 18.06 35.35 -57.93
CA PRO A 582 19.08 34.38 -57.55
C PRO A 582 18.99 33.13 -58.43
N SER A 583 20.13 32.59 -58.83
CA SER A 583 20.19 31.34 -59.59
C SER A 583 19.65 30.18 -58.74
N ALA A 584 19.03 29.18 -59.38
CA ALA A 584 18.60 27.97 -58.67
C ALA A 584 19.77 27.31 -57.91
N GLU A 585 20.99 27.40 -58.44
CA GLU A 585 22.18 26.81 -57.82
C GLU A 585 22.63 27.52 -56.52
N ALA A 586 22.52 28.84 -56.46
CA ALA A 586 22.80 29.60 -55.24
C ALA A 586 21.81 29.24 -54.11
N LEU A 587 20.53 29.07 -54.47
CA LEU A 587 19.48 28.62 -53.55
C LEU A 587 19.74 27.18 -53.08
N ARG A 588 20.04 26.24 -53.99
CA ARG A 588 20.38 24.85 -53.65
C ARG A 588 21.56 24.78 -52.69
N SER A 589 22.65 25.48 -52.99
CA SER A 589 23.86 25.48 -52.15
C SER A 589 23.57 25.97 -50.73
N SER A 590 22.74 27.02 -50.60
CA SER A 590 22.36 27.57 -49.29
C SER A 590 21.42 26.64 -48.53
N LEU A 591 20.46 26.02 -49.22
CA LEU A 591 19.55 25.00 -48.67
C LEU A 591 20.28 23.74 -48.19
N ILE A 592 21.25 23.22 -48.97
CA ILE A 592 22.11 22.10 -48.57
C ILE A 592 22.94 22.45 -47.32
N ARG A 593 23.41 23.71 -47.22
CA ARG A 593 24.11 24.20 -46.03
C ARG A 593 23.19 24.31 -44.81
N MET A 594 21.90 24.60 -44.99
CA MET A 594 20.92 24.56 -43.90
C MET A 594 20.61 23.12 -43.47
N ALA A 595 20.53 22.19 -44.43
CA ALA A 595 20.29 20.78 -44.15
C ALA A 595 21.37 20.15 -43.25
N SER A 596 22.64 20.61 -43.32
CA SER A 596 23.71 20.11 -42.44
C SER A 596 23.52 20.46 -40.96
N PHE A 597 22.60 21.37 -40.62
CA PHE A 597 22.17 21.65 -39.24
C PHE A 597 20.96 20.79 -38.80
N GLY A 598 20.51 19.84 -39.63
CA GLY A 598 19.35 18.98 -39.30
C GLY A 598 18.02 19.73 -39.34
N ILE A 599 17.89 20.72 -40.21
CA ILE A 599 16.61 21.41 -40.45
C ILE A 599 15.77 20.57 -41.40
N GLN A 600 14.64 20.09 -40.90
CA GLN A 600 13.71 19.28 -41.67
C GLN A 600 13.21 20.05 -42.91
N GLY A 601 13.16 19.36 -44.05
CA GLY A 601 12.73 19.96 -45.31
C GLY A 601 13.68 21.01 -45.89
N ALA A 602 14.91 21.16 -45.37
CA ALA A 602 15.90 22.08 -45.91
C ALA A 602 16.62 21.55 -47.15
N PHE A 603 16.64 20.23 -47.38
CA PHE A 603 17.29 19.67 -48.56
C PHE A 603 16.49 20.03 -49.84
N PRO A 604 17.12 20.50 -50.94
CA PRO A 604 16.40 21.06 -52.08
C PRO A 604 15.38 20.09 -52.73
N LEU A 605 14.14 20.55 -52.93
CA LEU A 605 13.09 19.76 -53.60
C LEU A 605 13.38 19.49 -55.09
N SER A 606 14.22 20.33 -55.72
CA SER A 606 14.67 20.15 -57.10
C SER A 606 16.18 20.10 -57.17
N ALA A 607 16.72 18.94 -57.58
CA ALA A 607 18.16 18.69 -57.67
C ALA A 607 18.84 19.34 -58.89
N THR A 608 18.08 19.59 -59.97
CA THR A 608 18.62 20.04 -61.27
C THR A 608 17.68 21.03 -61.97
N GLY A 609 18.19 21.75 -62.98
CA GLY A 609 17.41 22.72 -63.78
C GLY A 609 17.46 24.14 -63.23
N ASP A 610 17.13 25.12 -64.05
CA ASP A 610 17.13 26.54 -63.67
C ASP A 610 15.96 27.29 -64.34
N THR A 611 14.80 26.64 -64.37
CA THR A 611 13.57 27.25 -64.90
C THR A 611 12.96 28.23 -63.88
N PRO A 612 12.16 29.21 -64.32
CA PRO A 612 11.45 30.12 -63.41
C PRO A 612 10.62 29.39 -62.34
N GLU A 613 10.00 28.26 -62.70
CA GLU A 613 9.21 27.42 -61.79
C GLU A 613 10.11 26.76 -60.72
N THR A 614 11.28 26.27 -61.14
CA THR A 614 12.28 25.69 -60.22
C THR A 614 12.80 26.74 -59.24
N ARG A 615 13.16 27.93 -59.73
CA ARG A 615 13.60 29.04 -58.88
C ARG A 615 12.51 29.45 -57.90
N ARG A 616 11.25 29.53 -58.35
CA ARG A 616 10.11 29.86 -57.48
C ARG A 616 9.87 28.81 -56.40
N ALA A 617 9.94 27.52 -56.74
CA ALA A 617 9.80 26.43 -55.76
C ALA A 617 10.91 26.46 -54.71
N LEU A 618 12.18 26.59 -55.13
CA LEU A 618 13.33 26.71 -54.22
C LEU A 618 13.27 27.99 -53.37
N MET A 619 12.74 29.09 -53.92
CA MET A 619 12.54 30.34 -53.19
C MET A 619 11.52 30.17 -52.05
N ILE A 620 10.38 29.55 -52.33
CA ILE A 620 9.35 29.26 -51.31
C ILE A 620 9.94 28.37 -50.21
N GLN A 621 10.71 27.35 -50.60
CA GLN A 621 11.41 26.48 -49.66
C GLN A 621 12.42 27.27 -48.81
N ALA A 622 13.25 28.10 -49.43
CA ALA A 622 14.24 28.94 -48.76
C ALA A 622 13.60 29.92 -47.75
N GLN A 623 12.46 30.52 -48.09
CA GLN A 623 11.71 31.37 -47.15
C GLN A 623 11.19 30.60 -45.93
N SER A 624 10.67 29.37 -46.15
CA SER A 624 10.22 28.50 -45.04
C SER A 624 11.38 28.11 -44.12
N VAL A 625 12.50 27.68 -44.70
CA VAL A 625 13.72 27.30 -43.97
C VAL A 625 14.29 28.49 -43.21
N GLU A 626 14.37 29.67 -43.82
CA GLU A 626 14.87 30.87 -43.15
C GLU A 626 14.01 31.25 -41.94
N LYS A 627 12.69 31.15 -42.05
CA LYS A 627 11.77 31.41 -40.93
C LYS A 627 12.00 30.46 -39.76
N GLU A 628 12.23 29.17 -40.03
CA GLU A 628 12.54 28.18 -39.00
C GLU A 628 13.93 28.42 -38.37
N VAL A 629 14.95 28.75 -39.17
CA VAL A 629 16.30 29.09 -38.66
C VAL A 629 16.22 30.32 -37.75
N ARG A 630 15.50 31.35 -38.17
CA ARG A 630 15.29 32.57 -37.37
C ARG A 630 14.60 32.24 -36.05
N ARG A 631 13.58 31.38 -36.08
CA ARG A 631 12.90 30.90 -34.87
C ARG A 631 13.85 30.18 -33.91
N ARG A 632 14.75 29.33 -34.39
CA ARG A 632 15.76 28.64 -33.56
C ARG A 632 16.76 29.62 -32.97
N LEU A 633 17.26 30.57 -33.77
CA LEU A 633 18.16 31.63 -33.29
C LEU A 633 17.49 32.51 -32.23
N ASP A 634 16.22 32.88 -32.42
CA ASP A 634 15.44 33.63 -31.42
C ASP A 634 15.28 32.85 -30.11
N ARG A 635 15.07 31.52 -30.17
CA ARG A 635 15.03 30.67 -28.98
C ARG A 635 16.38 30.68 -28.26
N ILE A 636 17.48 30.55 -29.00
CA ILE A 636 18.84 30.60 -28.44
C ILE A 636 19.09 31.94 -27.72
N VAL A 637 18.67 33.06 -28.30
CA VAL A 637 18.80 34.39 -27.68
C VAL A 637 17.94 34.53 -26.43
N LYS A 638 16.76 33.89 -26.40
CA LYS A 638 15.84 33.89 -25.25
C LYS A 638 16.25 32.93 -24.13
N LEU A 639 17.20 32.02 -24.36
CA LEU A 639 17.69 31.14 -23.31
C LEU A 639 18.32 32.02 -22.21
N PRO A 640 17.90 31.87 -20.94
CA PRO A 640 18.50 32.63 -19.86
C PRO A 640 19.96 32.23 -19.76
N ALA A 641 20.86 33.20 -19.95
CA ALA A 641 22.27 32.99 -19.67
C ALA A 641 22.41 32.54 -18.21
N ALA A 642 23.37 31.64 -17.95
CA ALA A 642 23.65 31.17 -16.61
C ALA A 642 23.90 32.37 -15.68
N ALA A 643 22.99 32.60 -14.71
CA ALA A 643 23.15 33.64 -13.70
C ALA A 643 24.34 33.33 -12.76
N ASP A 644 24.65 32.04 -12.60
CA ASP A 644 25.80 31.53 -11.87
C ASP A 644 27.02 31.38 -12.82
N PRO A 645 28.19 31.95 -12.49
CA PRO A 645 29.41 31.78 -13.27
C PRO A 645 30.04 30.37 -13.21
N SER A 646 29.44 29.41 -12.50
CA SER A 646 29.95 28.03 -12.39
C SER A 646 30.07 27.31 -13.74
N SER A 647 31.02 26.37 -13.82
CA SER A 647 31.24 25.53 -15.01
C SER A 647 30.01 24.69 -15.37
N ASP A 648 29.25 24.26 -14.36
CA ASP A 648 28.09 23.39 -14.52
C ASP A 648 26.91 24.15 -15.12
N ALA A 649 26.63 25.37 -14.63
CA ALA A 649 25.58 26.21 -15.18
C ALA A 649 25.88 26.64 -16.63
N ARG A 650 27.15 26.91 -16.96
CA ARG A 650 27.59 27.18 -18.34
C ARG A 650 27.39 25.98 -19.25
N ARG A 651 27.78 24.78 -18.81
CA ARG A 651 27.54 23.54 -19.56
C ARG A 651 26.06 23.34 -19.84
N GLU A 652 25.20 23.51 -18.84
CA GLU A 652 23.75 23.33 -19.03
C GLU A 652 23.16 24.33 -20.05
N TYR A 653 23.62 25.58 -20.00
CA TYR A 653 23.25 26.60 -20.98
C TYR A 653 23.70 26.20 -22.41
N ASP A 654 24.94 25.75 -22.56
CA ASP A 654 25.48 25.32 -23.85
C ASP A 654 24.80 24.04 -24.39
N GLU A 655 24.46 23.08 -23.52
CA GLU A 655 23.67 21.89 -23.91
C GLU A 655 22.29 22.28 -24.46
N LYS A 656 21.64 23.31 -23.91
CA LYS A 656 20.38 23.83 -24.46
C LYS A 656 20.57 24.45 -25.83
N ARG A 657 21.66 25.20 -26.05
CA ARG A 657 21.97 25.79 -27.38
C ARG A 657 22.23 24.70 -28.42
N ILE A 658 22.97 23.65 -28.07
CA ILE A 658 23.24 22.52 -28.97
C ILE A 658 21.93 21.86 -29.41
N LYS A 659 21.00 21.63 -28.46
CA LYS A 659 19.69 21.01 -28.75
C LYS A 659 18.86 21.82 -29.74
N GLU A 660 18.86 23.15 -29.62
CA GLU A 660 18.15 24.02 -30.58
C GLU A 660 18.79 23.99 -31.99
N ILE A 661 20.12 23.79 -32.08
CA ILE A 661 20.83 23.80 -33.36
C ILE A 661 20.79 22.43 -34.04
N LEU A 662 21.27 21.38 -33.38
CA LEU A 662 21.52 20.04 -33.97
C LEU A 662 20.47 18.99 -33.58
N GLY A 663 19.50 19.34 -32.73
CA GLY A 663 18.45 18.44 -32.24
C GLY A 663 18.77 17.79 -30.88
N ALA A 664 17.75 17.17 -30.28
CA ALA A 664 17.83 16.63 -28.91
C ALA A 664 18.76 15.42 -28.75
N ASP A 665 18.92 14.64 -29.82
CA ASP A 665 19.71 13.39 -29.82
C ASP A 665 21.22 13.64 -29.97
N PHE A 666 21.61 14.83 -30.46
CA PHE A 666 23.02 15.14 -30.70
C PHE A 666 23.74 15.42 -29.37
N ARG A 667 24.84 14.70 -29.11
CA ARG A 667 25.61 14.81 -27.87
C ARG A 667 26.97 15.44 -28.14
N MET A 668 27.32 16.41 -27.30
CA MET A 668 28.66 17.00 -27.25
C MET A 668 29.39 16.54 -26.00
N VAL A 669 30.65 16.11 -26.12
CA VAL A 669 31.44 15.59 -24.99
C VAL A 669 32.45 16.66 -24.52
N PRO A 670 32.34 17.16 -23.27
CA PRO A 670 33.28 18.13 -22.73
C PRO A 670 34.62 17.47 -22.40
N ARG A 671 35.70 18.27 -22.40
CA ARG A 671 37.00 17.83 -21.92
C ARG A 671 37.04 17.92 -20.40
N ILE A 672 37.61 16.90 -19.77
CA ILE A 672 37.76 16.80 -18.32
C ILE A 672 39.16 16.37 -17.93
N ILE A 673 39.60 16.81 -16.75
CA ILE A 673 40.76 16.25 -16.04
C ILE A 673 40.26 15.85 -14.64
N PRO A 674 40.08 14.55 -14.35
CA PRO A 674 39.55 14.11 -13.07
C PRO A 674 40.49 14.44 -11.91
N VAL A 675 39.93 14.74 -10.73
CA VAL A 675 40.70 15.12 -9.53
C VAL A 675 41.55 13.96 -9.01
N ASN A 676 41.03 12.74 -9.09
CA ASN A 676 41.66 11.50 -8.65
C ASN A 676 42.48 10.82 -9.75
N SER A 677 43.09 11.60 -10.65
CA SER A 677 43.87 11.12 -11.80
C SER A 677 44.93 10.08 -11.44
N GLN A 678 45.63 10.24 -10.31
CA GLN A 678 46.62 9.27 -9.84
C GLN A 678 46.00 7.90 -9.54
N ALA A 679 44.89 7.86 -8.78
CA ALA A 679 44.21 6.61 -8.44
C ALA A 679 43.60 5.94 -9.67
N LEU A 680 43.07 6.73 -10.61
CA LEU A 680 42.55 6.24 -11.89
C LEU A 680 43.67 5.64 -12.76
N ASN A 681 44.80 6.33 -12.90
CA ASN A 681 45.96 5.82 -13.62
C ASN A 681 46.49 4.51 -13.01
N GLN A 682 46.50 4.40 -11.68
CA GLN A 682 46.91 3.17 -10.98
C GLN A 682 45.92 2.02 -11.22
N THR A 683 44.62 2.25 -11.03
CA THR A 683 43.61 1.20 -11.12
C THR A 683 43.40 0.68 -12.54
N PHE A 684 43.38 1.56 -13.55
CA PHE A 684 43.33 1.15 -14.96
C PHE A 684 44.67 0.55 -15.43
N GLY A 685 45.80 0.98 -14.85
CA GLY A 685 47.10 0.34 -15.07
C GLY A 685 47.14 -1.11 -14.56
N ASP A 686 46.45 -1.39 -13.46
CA ASP A 686 46.29 -2.71 -12.86
C ASP A 686 45.07 -3.50 -13.43
N SER A 687 44.46 -3.05 -14.54
CA SER A 687 43.25 -3.64 -15.13
C SER A 687 43.32 -5.16 -15.32
N LEU A 688 44.45 -5.70 -15.78
CA LEU A 688 44.64 -7.14 -15.96
C LEU A 688 44.74 -7.88 -14.62
N ILE A 689 45.37 -7.26 -13.61
CA ILE A 689 45.50 -7.82 -12.26
C ILE A 689 44.12 -7.90 -11.59
N LEU A 690 43.30 -6.84 -11.70
CA LEU A 690 41.91 -6.80 -11.22
C LEU A 690 41.09 -7.97 -11.79
N GLN A 691 41.34 -8.31 -13.05
CA GLN A 691 40.69 -9.41 -13.77
C GLN A 691 41.35 -10.78 -13.53
N ASN A 692 42.15 -10.93 -12.47
CA ASN A 692 42.84 -12.17 -12.14
C ASN A 692 43.74 -12.70 -13.27
N ASN A 693 44.35 -11.79 -14.03
CA ASN A 693 45.15 -12.06 -15.22
C ASN A 693 44.42 -12.75 -16.38
N ASP A 694 43.08 -12.67 -16.41
CA ASP A 694 42.27 -13.14 -17.53
C ASP A 694 41.55 -11.97 -18.22
N PRO A 695 42.02 -11.52 -19.41
CA PRO A 695 41.41 -10.41 -20.13
C PRO A 695 40.02 -10.72 -20.71
N LEU A 696 39.60 -12.00 -20.76
CA LEU A 696 38.27 -12.38 -21.22
C LEU A 696 37.19 -12.18 -20.15
N THR A 697 37.60 -11.89 -18.92
CA THR A 697 36.67 -11.64 -17.80
C THR A 697 35.78 -10.44 -18.08
N SER A 698 36.35 -9.28 -18.44
CA SER A 698 35.56 -8.08 -18.74
C SER A 698 34.65 -8.28 -19.94
N MET A 699 35.10 -9.05 -20.94
CA MET A 699 34.30 -9.41 -22.10
C MET A 699 33.09 -10.27 -21.72
N THR A 700 33.32 -11.30 -20.90
CA THR A 700 32.25 -12.19 -20.41
C THR A 700 31.24 -11.43 -19.57
N TRP A 701 31.70 -10.54 -18.70
CA TRP A 701 30.84 -9.66 -17.92
C TRP A 701 30.01 -8.75 -18.82
N PHE A 702 30.63 -8.08 -19.78
CA PHE A 702 29.96 -7.19 -20.73
C PHE A 702 28.85 -7.90 -21.51
N GLN A 703 29.13 -9.08 -22.08
CA GLN A 703 28.15 -9.87 -22.82
C GLN A 703 26.97 -10.34 -21.96
N ARG A 704 27.19 -10.60 -20.66
CA ARG A 704 26.11 -10.94 -19.72
C ARG A 704 25.27 -9.71 -19.37
N SER A 705 25.92 -8.59 -19.09
CA SER A 705 25.26 -7.33 -18.79
C SER A 705 24.43 -6.84 -19.97
N ALA A 706 24.90 -6.99 -21.21
CA ALA A 706 24.16 -6.65 -22.43
C ALA A 706 22.80 -7.35 -22.56
N ARG A 707 22.61 -8.51 -21.93
CA ARG A 707 21.32 -9.24 -21.97
C ARG A 707 20.25 -8.68 -21.04
N VAL A 708 20.65 -7.89 -20.05
CA VAL A 708 19.76 -7.41 -18.98
C VAL A 708 19.77 -5.88 -18.83
N ARG A 709 20.63 -5.18 -19.59
CA ARG A 709 20.81 -3.73 -19.55
C ARG A 709 20.76 -3.14 -20.95
N ASP A 710 19.73 -2.33 -21.23
CA ASP A 710 19.52 -1.73 -22.55
C ASP A 710 20.68 -0.83 -22.99
N GLY A 711 21.31 -0.08 -22.06
CA GLY A 711 22.46 0.77 -22.37
C GLY A 711 23.64 -0.04 -22.89
N VAL A 712 23.96 -1.13 -22.19
CA VAL A 712 25.03 -2.05 -22.57
C VAL A 712 24.67 -2.80 -23.86
N ALA A 713 23.41 -3.21 -24.03
CA ALA A 713 22.92 -3.86 -25.25
C ALA A 713 23.09 -2.99 -26.51
N ARG A 714 22.84 -1.68 -26.41
CA ARG A 714 23.05 -0.74 -27.52
C ARG A 714 24.53 -0.66 -27.92
N LEU A 715 25.44 -0.68 -26.94
CA LEU A 715 26.88 -0.70 -27.22
C LEU A 715 27.29 -2.03 -27.85
N ASP A 716 26.81 -3.15 -27.31
CA ASP A 716 27.07 -4.50 -27.82
C ASP A 716 26.63 -4.63 -29.29
N ALA A 717 25.41 -4.18 -29.63
CA ALA A 717 24.92 -4.19 -31.00
C ALA A 717 25.78 -3.36 -31.96
N ALA A 718 26.19 -2.14 -31.56
CA ALA A 718 27.04 -1.29 -32.38
C ALA A 718 28.43 -1.92 -32.64
N MET A 719 29.00 -2.54 -31.60
CA MET A 719 30.31 -3.20 -31.70
C MET A 719 30.22 -4.50 -32.51
N MET A 720 29.18 -5.30 -32.31
CA MET A 720 28.93 -6.52 -33.08
C MET A 720 28.82 -6.22 -34.58
N TYR A 721 28.10 -5.15 -34.94
CA TYR A 721 28.05 -4.71 -36.34
C TYR A 721 29.42 -4.25 -36.86
N ALA A 722 30.16 -3.44 -36.10
CA ALA A 722 31.49 -3.00 -36.51
C ALA A 722 32.48 -4.17 -36.71
N GLU A 723 32.41 -5.19 -35.85
CA GLU A 723 33.20 -6.41 -35.95
C GLU A 723 32.77 -7.28 -37.15
N ALA A 724 31.47 -7.46 -37.37
CA ALA A 724 30.93 -8.21 -38.51
C ALA A 724 31.35 -7.63 -39.87
N LEU A 725 31.49 -6.30 -39.93
CA LEU A 725 31.95 -5.61 -41.14
C LEU A 725 33.47 -5.69 -41.37
N GLY A 726 34.24 -6.27 -40.43
CA GLY A 726 35.68 -6.49 -40.60
C GLY A 726 36.53 -5.21 -40.58
N HIS A 727 36.00 -4.09 -40.09
CA HIS A 727 36.66 -2.78 -40.11
C HIS A 727 37.78 -2.61 -39.06
N GLY A 728 38.06 -3.63 -38.25
CA GLY A 728 39.17 -3.66 -37.30
C GLY A 728 38.93 -2.94 -35.96
N THR A 729 37.75 -2.34 -35.76
CA THR A 729 37.34 -1.73 -34.49
C THR A 729 36.78 -2.80 -33.55
N GLY A 730 37.66 -3.47 -32.81
CA GLY A 730 37.27 -4.48 -31.82
C GLY A 730 36.94 -3.87 -30.46
N LEU A 731 36.07 -4.54 -29.71
CA LEU A 731 35.75 -4.12 -28.34
C LEU A 731 36.98 -4.27 -27.43
N THR A 732 37.57 -3.13 -27.06
CA THR A 732 38.70 -3.06 -26.11
C THR A 732 38.20 -2.57 -24.77
N LEU A 733 38.14 -3.44 -23.76
CA LEU A 733 37.69 -3.10 -22.41
C LEU A 733 38.86 -3.01 -21.44
N GLN A 734 38.84 -1.99 -20.58
CA GLN A 734 39.70 -1.89 -19.42
C GLN A 734 38.87 -1.73 -18.15
N VAL A 735 39.31 -2.36 -17.08
CA VAL A 735 38.64 -2.35 -15.78
C VAL A 735 39.43 -1.47 -14.83
N GLY A 736 38.72 -0.61 -14.12
CA GLY A 736 39.20 0.12 -12.97
C GLY A 736 38.28 -0.11 -11.78
N GLN A 737 38.85 -0.16 -10.59
CA GLN A 737 38.11 -0.28 -9.33
C GLN A 737 38.55 0.80 -8.33
N LEU A 738 37.57 1.46 -7.72
CA LEU A 738 37.78 2.45 -6.67
C LEU A 738 37.12 2.01 -5.35
N PRO A 739 37.71 2.38 -4.19
CA PRO A 739 39.04 2.97 -4.03
C PRO A 739 40.15 2.01 -4.49
N TYR A 740 41.25 2.57 -5.00
CA TYR A 740 42.38 1.75 -5.49
C TYR A 740 43.04 0.99 -4.34
N GLN A 741 43.21 -0.31 -4.54
CA GLN A 741 43.99 -1.18 -3.67
C GLN A 741 44.93 -2.02 -4.54
N ARG A 742 46.18 -2.17 -4.10
CA ARG A 742 47.18 -2.95 -4.84
C ARG A 742 46.81 -4.43 -4.77
N GLN A 743 46.88 -5.13 -5.91
CA GLN A 743 46.52 -6.55 -6.03
C GLN A 743 45.07 -6.86 -5.62
N ASP A 744 44.16 -5.90 -5.79
CA ASP A 744 42.74 -6.10 -5.56
C ASP A 744 42.14 -7.05 -6.62
N ARG A 745 40.98 -7.62 -6.29
CA ARG A 745 40.17 -8.42 -7.21
C ARG A 745 38.95 -7.61 -7.63
N TRP A 746 38.64 -7.64 -8.92
CA TRP A 746 37.46 -6.97 -9.44
C TRP A 746 36.17 -7.50 -8.78
N VAL A 747 35.33 -6.62 -8.24
CA VAL A 747 34.11 -7.00 -7.52
C VAL A 747 33.05 -7.67 -8.39
N ALA A 748 33.10 -7.48 -9.71
CA ALA A 748 32.17 -8.13 -10.63
C ALA A 748 32.53 -9.61 -10.91
N LEU A 749 33.66 -10.08 -10.40
CA LEU A 749 34.05 -11.49 -10.50
C LEU A 749 33.31 -12.35 -9.48
N PRO A 750 33.04 -13.63 -9.80
CA PRO A 750 32.59 -14.60 -8.81
C PRO A 750 33.50 -14.60 -7.59
N THR A 751 32.87 -14.59 -6.42
CA THR A 751 33.56 -14.58 -5.14
C THR A 751 34.32 -15.88 -4.95
N ALA A 752 35.59 -15.78 -4.54
CA ALA A 752 36.32 -16.96 -4.09
C ALA A 752 35.71 -17.48 -2.77
N PRO A 753 35.72 -18.79 -2.49
CA PRO A 753 35.06 -19.40 -1.34
C PRO A 753 35.40 -18.74 0.02
N ASP A 754 36.62 -18.23 0.16
CA ASP A 754 37.15 -17.67 1.40
C ASP A 754 37.17 -16.12 1.44
N HIS A 755 36.66 -15.46 0.39
CA HIS A 755 36.70 -14.01 0.29
C HIS A 755 35.31 -13.40 0.48
N ARG A 756 35.19 -12.34 1.28
CA ARG A 756 33.96 -11.55 1.35
C ARG A 756 34.04 -10.44 0.31
N ILE A 757 32.92 -10.14 -0.36
CA ILE A 757 32.85 -8.98 -1.23
C ILE A 757 32.92 -7.73 -0.35
N PRO A 758 33.90 -6.83 -0.56
CA PRO A 758 33.97 -5.58 0.19
C PRO A 758 32.88 -4.62 -0.26
N GLY A 759 32.23 -3.94 0.68
CA GLY A 759 31.29 -2.85 0.38
C GLY A 759 31.97 -1.55 -0.03
N GLY A 760 31.19 -0.63 -0.57
CA GLY A 760 31.66 0.69 -0.99
C GLY A 760 32.65 0.64 -2.15
N ARG A 761 32.39 -0.23 -3.14
CA ARG A 761 33.24 -0.39 -4.34
C ARG A 761 32.56 0.18 -5.57
N LEU A 762 33.33 0.92 -6.35
CA LEU A 762 32.94 1.41 -7.66
C LEU A 762 33.73 0.66 -8.73
N SER A 763 33.00 -0.08 -9.57
CA SER A 763 33.51 -0.77 -10.75
C SER A 763 33.35 0.11 -11.98
N LEU A 764 34.46 0.52 -12.58
CA LEU A 764 34.52 1.26 -13.83
C LEU A 764 34.95 0.30 -14.95
N VAL A 765 34.13 0.13 -15.97
CA VAL A 765 34.50 -0.60 -17.19
C VAL A 765 34.49 0.39 -18.34
N ALA A 766 35.64 0.59 -18.98
CA ALA A 766 35.80 1.56 -20.05
C ALA A 766 36.15 0.88 -21.37
N HIS A 767 35.36 1.17 -22.41
CA HIS A 767 35.75 0.90 -23.78
C HIS A 767 36.66 2.02 -24.31
N LEU A 768 37.80 1.64 -24.91
CA LEU A 768 38.75 2.56 -25.54
C LEU A 768 38.76 2.36 -27.07
N PRO A 769 37.94 3.11 -27.83
CA PRO A 769 37.75 2.85 -29.27
C PRO A 769 38.91 3.30 -30.16
N LEU A 770 39.59 4.39 -29.80
CA LEU A 770 40.57 5.07 -30.68
C LEU A 770 42.02 4.90 -30.21
N GLN A 771 42.22 4.34 -29.01
CA GLN A 771 43.53 4.14 -28.39
C GLN A 771 43.53 2.91 -27.50
N ARG A 772 44.72 2.39 -27.19
CA ARG A 772 44.87 1.21 -26.30
C ARG A 772 45.07 1.56 -24.83
N THR A 773 45.40 2.80 -24.51
CA THR A 773 45.68 3.27 -23.15
C THR A 773 45.14 4.67 -22.96
N ILE A 774 44.70 4.99 -21.74
CA ILE A 774 44.23 6.32 -21.36
C ILE A 774 45.05 6.85 -20.17
N ARG A 775 45.32 8.15 -20.18
CA ARG A 775 46.05 8.87 -19.11
C ARG A 775 45.11 9.87 -18.47
N PHE A 776 44.74 9.64 -17.21
CA PHE A 776 43.77 10.45 -16.47
C PHE A 776 44.36 11.77 -15.94
N ASP A 777 45.67 11.96 -16.06
CA ASP A 777 46.38 13.22 -15.80
C ASP A 777 46.43 14.15 -17.03
N GLN A 778 45.88 13.71 -18.17
CA GLN A 778 45.74 14.49 -19.38
C GLN A 778 44.25 14.75 -19.68
N PRO A 779 43.90 15.79 -20.47
CA PRO A 779 42.50 16.03 -20.79
C PRO A 779 41.91 14.85 -21.59
N LEU A 780 40.76 14.37 -21.14
CA LEU A 780 40.01 13.29 -21.77
C LEU A 780 38.54 13.69 -21.94
N ALA A 781 37.80 12.94 -22.74
CA ALA A 781 36.36 13.09 -22.88
C ALA A 781 35.71 11.69 -22.92
N GLY A 782 34.40 11.61 -22.74
CA GLY A 782 33.74 10.29 -22.77
C GLY A 782 32.23 10.31 -22.67
N LEU A 783 31.66 9.12 -22.81
CA LEU A 783 30.25 8.83 -22.66
C LEU A 783 30.04 7.84 -21.52
N LEU A 784 29.05 8.09 -20.68
CA LEU A 784 28.48 7.09 -19.79
C LEU A 784 27.38 6.38 -20.58
N ILE A 785 27.56 5.08 -20.76
CA ILE A 785 26.64 4.20 -21.49
C ILE A 785 25.55 3.71 -20.55
N ASP A 786 25.93 3.30 -19.35
CA ASP A 786 25.00 2.83 -18.32
C ASP A 786 25.64 2.90 -16.93
N GLU A 787 24.79 3.03 -15.91
CA GLU A 787 25.15 3.02 -14.49
C GLU A 787 24.06 2.27 -13.71
N TRP A 788 24.48 1.36 -12.84
CA TRP A 788 23.55 0.64 -11.97
C TRP A 788 24.20 0.26 -10.64
N VAL A 789 23.36 0.01 -9.65
CA VAL A 789 23.74 -0.57 -8.37
C VAL A 789 23.27 -2.00 -8.34
N GLU A 790 24.21 -2.93 -8.17
CA GLU A 790 23.93 -4.34 -7.91
C GLU A 790 24.02 -4.58 -6.41
N VAL A 791 22.98 -5.17 -5.81
CA VAL A 791 23.00 -5.54 -4.40
C VAL A 791 23.34 -7.01 -4.30
N VAL A 792 24.54 -7.32 -3.82
CA VAL A 792 24.89 -8.69 -3.49
C VAL A 792 24.23 -9.04 -2.15
N PRO A 793 23.28 -9.98 -2.11
CA PRO A 793 22.58 -10.31 -0.88
C PRO A 793 23.55 -10.82 0.19
N SER A 794 23.25 -10.53 1.46
CA SER A 794 24.01 -11.12 2.56
C SER A 794 23.84 -12.65 2.55
N GLN A 795 24.90 -13.38 2.91
CA GLN A 795 24.84 -14.84 3.01
C GLN A 795 23.89 -15.34 4.11
N LYS A 796 23.50 -14.46 5.05
CA LYS A 796 22.60 -14.75 6.15
C LYS A 796 21.64 -13.57 6.32
N GLU A 797 20.36 -13.88 6.45
CA GLU A 797 19.29 -12.92 6.71
C GLU A 797 18.51 -13.34 7.94
N ILE A 798 18.03 -12.36 8.72
CA ILE A 798 17.05 -12.61 9.79
C ILE A 798 15.69 -12.27 9.20
N THR A 799 14.79 -13.26 9.14
CA THR A 799 13.41 -13.08 8.66
C THR A 799 12.41 -13.41 9.77
N GLY A 800 11.19 -12.87 9.65
CA GLY A 800 10.06 -13.18 10.52
C GLY A 800 8.91 -13.80 9.74
N LEU A 801 8.13 -14.66 10.39
CA LEU A 801 6.87 -15.22 9.87
C LEU A 801 5.73 -14.70 10.75
N THR A 802 4.69 -14.16 10.13
CA THR A 802 3.46 -13.75 10.80
C THR A 802 2.31 -14.56 10.23
N PHE A 803 1.46 -15.12 11.08
CA PHE A 803 0.29 -15.89 10.69
C PHE A 803 -0.96 -15.13 11.12
N HIS A 804 -1.96 -15.07 10.24
CA HIS A 804 -3.29 -14.60 10.61
C HIS A 804 -3.97 -15.71 11.42
N TYR A 805 -4.31 -15.41 12.68
CA TYR A 805 -5.05 -16.31 13.56
C TYR A 805 -6.43 -15.71 13.79
N ASP A 806 -7.45 -16.32 13.19
CA ASP A 806 -8.84 -15.95 13.41
C ASP A 806 -9.31 -16.56 14.74
N GLN A 807 -9.25 -15.76 15.82
CA GLN A 807 -9.63 -16.23 17.15
C GLN A 807 -11.14 -16.53 17.18
N PRO A 808 -11.60 -17.69 17.67
CA PRO A 808 -13.02 -18.00 17.72
C PRO A 808 -13.80 -16.98 18.55
N SER A 809 -14.76 -16.28 17.94
CA SER A 809 -15.70 -15.34 18.59
C SER A 809 -16.69 -15.99 19.58
N ALA A 810 -16.46 -17.24 20.00
CA ALA A 810 -17.36 -18.03 20.83
C ALA A 810 -17.15 -17.78 22.33
N CYS A 811 -17.35 -16.55 22.78
CA CYS A 811 -17.68 -16.28 24.18
C CYS A 811 -19.21 -16.13 24.28
N ALA A 812 -19.92 -17.12 24.83
CA ALA A 812 -21.37 -17.02 24.99
C ALA A 812 -21.70 -15.86 25.95
N PRO A 813 -22.40 -14.81 25.50
CA PRO A 813 -22.84 -13.76 26.40
C PRO A 813 -23.99 -14.35 27.24
N GLN A 814 -23.76 -14.47 28.55
CA GLN A 814 -24.78 -14.71 29.59
C GLN A 814 -25.38 -16.14 29.63
N ALA A 815 -24.72 -17.04 30.35
CA ALA A 815 -25.33 -18.30 30.81
C ALA A 815 -25.96 -18.13 32.20
N VAL A 816 -27.18 -18.64 32.41
CA VAL A 816 -27.90 -18.65 33.70
C VAL A 816 -27.94 -20.09 34.22
N LEU A 817 -27.47 -20.31 35.46
CA LEU A 817 -27.58 -21.59 36.16
C LEU A 817 -28.92 -21.66 36.91
N ILE A 818 -29.81 -22.58 36.52
CA ILE A 818 -31.08 -22.79 37.21
C ILE A 818 -31.00 -24.09 38.01
N ALA A 819 -30.94 -23.98 39.33
CA ALA A 819 -31.01 -25.12 40.24
C ALA A 819 -32.47 -25.53 40.46
N VAL A 820 -32.78 -26.81 40.24
CA VAL A 820 -34.12 -27.40 40.45
C VAL A 820 -34.00 -28.45 41.56
N SER A 821 -34.88 -28.40 42.56
CA SER A 821 -34.90 -29.41 43.63
C SER A 821 -35.26 -30.78 43.04
N SER A 822 -34.49 -31.81 43.35
CA SER A 822 -34.77 -33.20 42.95
C SER A 822 -35.81 -33.88 43.86
N ASP A 823 -36.21 -33.23 44.95
CA ASP A 823 -37.14 -33.76 45.95
C ASP A 823 -38.34 -32.80 46.08
N GLU A 824 -39.50 -33.23 45.57
CA GLU A 824 -40.75 -32.47 45.60
C GLU A 824 -41.32 -32.29 47.03
N THR A 825 -40.80 -33.03 48.02
CA THR A 825 -41.35 -33.05 49.38
C THR A 825 -40.64 -32.09 50.35
N ARG A 826 -39.53 -31.46 49.94
CA ARG A 826 -38.77 -30.52 50.77
C ARG A 826 -39.06 -29.07 50.39
N ALA A 827 -39.51 -28.29 51.39
CA ALA A 827 -39.89 -26.89 51.21
C ALA A 827 -38.74 -25.87 51.36
N VAL A 828 -37.55 -26.29 51.79
CA VAL A 828 -36.42 -25.39 52.11
C VAL A 828 -35.12 -25.98 51.59
N TRP A 829 -34.36 -25.16 50.86
CA TRP A 829 -33.01 -25.48 50.41
C TRP A 829 -32.03 -25.33 51.59
N ASP A 830 -31.20 -26.33 51.83
CA ASP A 830 -30.04 -26.19 52.73
C ASP A 830 -28.77 -25.86 51.93
N LEU A 831 -27.78 -25.29 52.60
CA LEU A 831 -26.57 -24.78 51.97
C LEU A 831 -25.71 -25.91 51.38
N ASP A 832 -25.72 -27.08 52.02
CA ASP A 832 -24.95 -28.25 51.60
C ASP A 832 -25.52 -28.86 50.32
N MET A 833 -26.84 -28.86 50.16
CA MET A 833 -27.54 -29.28 48.95
C MET A 833 -27.28 -28.32 47.80
N LEU A 834 -27.40 -26.99 48.02
CA LEU A 834 -27.07 -25.98 47.01
C LEU A 834 -25.61 -26.07 46.58
N ALA A 835 -24.69 -26.26 47.54
CA ALA A 835 -23.28 -26.47 47.25
C ALA A 835 -23.06 -27.77 46.48
N SER A 836 -23.76 -28.85 46.82
CA SER A 836 -23.69 -30.13 46.12
C SER A 836 -24.24 -30.04 44.70
N THR A 837 -25.40 -29.41 44.49
CA THR A 837 -25.98 -29.18 43.15
C THR A 837 -25.10 -28.26 42.31
N LEU A 838 -24.51 -27.22 42.90
CA LEU A 838 -23.55 -26.36 42.21
C LEU A 838 -22.32 -27.17 41.81
N ASN A 839 -21.71 -27.92 42.73
CA ASN A 839 -20.53 -28.74 42.47
C ASN A 839 -20.82 -29.83 41.43
N GLU A 840 -21.95 -30.52 41.52
CA GLU A 840 -22.40 -31.50 40.53
C GLU A 840 -22.66 -30.85 39.17
N THR A 841 -23.26 -29.65 39.13
CA THR A 841 -23.45 -28.93 37.86
C THR A 841 -22.12 -28.46 37.29
N LEU A 842 -21.16 -28.07 38.13
CA LEU A 842 -19.80 -27.72 37.73
C LEU A 842 -19.04 -28.94 37.22
N ASP A 843 -19.21 -30.11 37.85
CA ASP A 843 -18.62 -31.37 37.41
C ASP A 843 -19.27 -31.88 36.11
N LEU A 844 -20.59 -31.78 35.97
CA LEU A 844 -21.29 -32.05 34.72
C LEU A 844 -20.93 -31.04 33.62
N ALA A 845 -20.72 -29.77 33.96
CA ALA A 845 -20.24 -28.75 33.03
C ALA A 845 -18.79 -29.03 32.61
N LYS A 846 -17.93 -29.49 33.51
CA LYS A 846 -16.56 -29.95 33.18
C LYS A 846 -16.58 -31.24 32.36
N THR A 847 -17.54 -32.14 32.59
CA THR A 847 -17.72 -33.38 31.81
C THR A 847 -18.32 -33.12 30.43
N ARG A 848 -19.16 -32.08 30.28
CA ARG A 848 -19.79 -31.64 29.01
C ARG A 848 -18.96 -30.61 28.24
N ALA A 849 -18.13 -29.85 28.93
CA ALA A 849 -17.04 -29.13 28.32
C ALA A 849 -16.11 -30.22 27.79
N VAL A 850 -16.13 -30.41 26.48
CA VAL A 850 -15.01 -31.07 25.83
C VAL A 850 -13.81 -30.20 26.18
N SER A 851 -12.98 -30.64 27.12
CA SER A 851 -11.68 -30.03 27.32
C SER A 851 -10.94 -30.16 26.00
N LEU A 852 -10.39 -29.05 25.50
CA LEU A 852 -9.39 -29.09 24.43
C LEU A 852 -8.22 -30.02 24.79
N ASP A 853 -8.07 -30.47 26.04
CA ASP A 853 -7.09 -31.47 26.47
C ASP A 853 -7.19 -32.83 25.74
N GLY A 854 -8.28 -33.10 25.00
CA GLY A 854 -8.39 -34.25 24.09
C GLY A 854 -7.92 -33.97 22.65
N TRP A 855 -7.72 -32.70 22.30
CA TRP A 855 -7.18 -32.22 21.03
C TRP A 855 -5.92 -31.43 21.33
N THR A 856 -4.76 -32.07 21.20
CA THR A 856 -3.48 -31.37 21.26
C THR A 856 -3.48 -30.21 20.25
N GLU A 857 -3.55 -28.98 20.75
CA GLU A 857 -3.25 -27.80 19.96
C GLU A 857 -1.78 -27.90 19.53
N GLY A 858 -1.56 -27.99 18.23
CA GLY A 858 -0.24 -28.03 17.61
C GLY A 858 -0.11 -26.90 16.62
N VAL A 859 1.06 -26.26 16.57
CA VAL A 859 1.40 -25.39 15.44
C VAL A 859 1.82 -26.31 14.31
N TRP A 860 1.27 -26.15 13.11
CA TRP A 860 1.70 -26.94 11.96
C TRP A 860 2.12 -26.11 10.75
N VAL A 861 3.06 -26.67 9.98
CA VAL A 861 3.52 -26.15 8.70
C VAL A 861 3.15 -27.16 7.62
N GLU A 862 2.33 -26.74 6.67
CA GLU A 862 1.87 -27.59 5.56
C GLU A 862 3.00 -27.89 4.57
N ASP A 863 2.97 -29.11 4.03
CA ASP A 863 3.90 -29.67 3.03
C ASP A 863 5.37 -29.82 3.48
N ARG A 864 6.12 -30.66 2.76
CA ARG A 864 7.50 -31.03 3.07
C ARG A 864 8.50 -29.89 2.81
N LEU A 865 9.68 -29.98 3.44
CA LEU A 865 10.82 -29.15 3.08
C LEU A 865 11.14 -29.22 1.57
N PRO A 866 11.71 -28.14 0.99
CA PRO A 866 12.16 -28.12 -0.39
C PRO A 866 13.08 -29.30 -0.72
N GLU A 867 13.00 -29.80 -1.95
CA GLU A 867 13.79 -30.96 -2.37
C GLU A 867 15.29 -30.75 -2.12
N GLY A 868 15.96 -31.74 -1.52
CA GLY A 868 17.37 -31.68 -1.15
C GLY A 868 17.67 -30.96 0.19
N ALA A 869 16.70 -30.30 0.80
CA ALA A 869 16.89 -29.66 2.10
C ALA A 869 17.15 -30.67 3.22
N THR A 870 18.15 -30.40 4.04
CA THR A 870 18.45 -31.13 5.27
C THR A 870 17.93 -30.33 6.48
N PRO A 871 17.02 -30.89 7.30
CA PRO A 871 16.46 -30.22 8.47
C PRO A 871 17.47 -30.08 9.62
N PHE A 872 17.36 -29.00 10.39
CA PHE A 872 18.01 -28.75 11.67
C PHE A 872 16.99 -28.10 12.60
N SER A 873 17.21 -28.19 13.90
CA SER A 873 16.36 -27.49 14.84
C SER A 873 17.07 -27.22 16.17
N ASP A 874 16.50 -26.28 16.91
CA ASP A 874 16.86 -25.95 18.29
C ASP A 874 15.58 -25.87 19.12
N GLY A 875 15.52 -26.60 20.23
CA GLY A 875 14.33 -26.75 21.07
C GLY A 875 13.42 -27.94 20.70
N GLU A 876 13.22 -28.27 19.42
CA GLU A 876 12.29 -29.34 19.00
C GLU A 876 12.63 -29.94 17.62
N PRO A 877 12.56 -31.27 17.39
CA PRO A 877 12.83 -31.86 16.07
C PRO A 877 11.72 -31.61 15.02
N TRP A 878 12.06 -31.73 13.73
CA TRP A 878 11.06 -31.78 12.66
C TRP A 878 10.25 -33.08 12.74
N SER A 879 8.94 -32.98 12.97
CA SER A 879 7.98 -34.08 13.05
C SER A 879 6.94 -33.97 11.95
N TRP A 880 6.90 -34.91 11.00
CA TRP A 880 5.97 -34.89 9.87
C TRP A 880 4.82 -35.88 10.08
N VAL A 881 3.60 -35.41 9.91
CA VAL A 881 2.37 -36.21 9.99
C VAL A 881 1.64 -36.19 8.65
N SER A 882 0.98 -37.30 8.29
CA SER A 882 0.16 -37.41 7.08
C SER A 882 -1.34 -37.51 7.40
N ALA A 883 -1.70 -37.53 8.69
CA ALA A 883 -3.07 -37.56 9.21
C ALA A 883 -3.06 -36.99 10.64
N GLU A 884 -4.16 -36.35 11.04
CA GLU A 884 -4.39 -35.74 12.37
C GLU A 884 -3.36 -34.65 12.78
N PRO A 885 -3.48 -33.43 12.22
CA PRO A 885 -4.46 -33.00 11.22
C PRO A 885 -4.12 -33.56 9.84
N ALA A 886 -5.16 -33.83 9.05
CA ALA A 886 -4.95 -34.13 7.63
C ALA A 886 -4.41 -32.86 6.96
N PRO A 887 -3.31 -32.95 6.18
CA PRO A 887 -2.75 -31.80 5.47
C PRO A 887 -3.83 -31.12 4.61
N PHE A 888 -3.99 -29.81 4.76
CA PHE A 888 -4.94 -29.03 3.95
C PHE A 888 -4.42 -28.82 2.52
N PHE A 889 -3.09 -28.70 2.37
CA PHE A 889 -2.40 -28.67 1.09
C PHE A 889 -1.15 -29.58 1.14
N GLY A 890 -0.93 -30.39 0.10
CA GLY A 890 0.24 -31.28 0.02
C GLY A 890 0.01 -32.67 0.63
N ALA A 891 1.10 -33.38 0.93
CA ALA A 891 1.05 -34.80 1.34
C ALA A 891 1.35 -35.04 2.83
N VAL A 892 1.96 -34.07 3.51
CA VAL A 892 2.35 -34.13 4.94
C VAL A 892 2.27 -32.73 5.55
N ALA A 893 2.17 -32.65 6.88
CA ALA A 893 2.28 -31.41 7.66
C ALA A 893 3.29 -31.61 8.80
N HIS A 894 4.13 -30.63 9.09
CA HIS A 894 5.03 -30.65 10.23
C HIS A 894 4.32 -30.13 11.48
N GLN A 895 4.39 -30.82 12.61
CA GLN A 895 3.88 -30.35 13.91
C GLN A 895 4.99 -29.85 14.83
N SER A 896 4.74 -28.71 15.49
CA SER A 896 5.52 -28.17 16.60
C SER A 896 4.67 -28.05 17.86
N ALA A 897 5.27 -28.39 19.00
CA ALA A 897 4.66 -28.39 20.31
C ALA A 897 4.52 -26.97 20.89
N ILE A 898 3.37 -26.67 21.49
CA ILE A 898 3.11 -25.41 22.19
C ILE A 898 3.66 -25.50 23.61
N VAL A 899 4.96 -25.25 23.78
CA VAL A 899 5.61 -25.20 25.10
C VAL A 899 6.49 -23.95 25.25
N ALA A 900 6.81 -23.59 26.50
CA ALA A 900 7.56 -22.36 26.78
C ALA A 900 9.04 -22.48 26.36
N GLY A 901 9.49 -21.54 25.52
CA GLY A 901 10.87 -21.45 25.02
C GLY A 901 10.90 -21.14 23.53
N PRO A 902 12.04 -20.69 22.97
CA PRO A 902 12.18 -20.56 21.52
C PRO A 902 12.27 -21.94 20.85
N HIS A 903 11.36 -22.22 19.94
CA HIS A 903 11.33 -23.43 19.11
C HIS A 903 11.72 -23.03 17.69
N GLN A 904 12.93 -23.38 17.27
CA GLN A 904 13.49 -22.92 16.02
C GLN A 904 13.71 -24.08 15.06
N HIS A 905 13.12 -23.97 13.88
CA HIS A 905 13.19 -24.97 12.83
C HIS A 905 13.96 -24.37 11.64
N PHE A 906 15.05 -25.04 11.25
CA PHE A 906 15.92 -24.60 10.17
C PHE A 906 16.06 -25.72 9.13
N PHE A 907 16.52 -25.36 7.94
CA PHE A 907 16.97 -26.34 6.95
C PHE A 907 18.10 -25.75 6.10
N LYS A 908 18.92 -26.59 5.47
CA LYS A 908 20.01 -26.16 4.58
C LYS A 908 20.15 -27.08 3.37
N GLY A 909 20.72 -26.59 2.27
CA GLY A 909 21.05 -27.42 1.10
C GLY A 909 19.88 -27.73 0.17
N ALA A 910 18.79 -26.96 0.23
CA ALA A 910 17.69 -27.07 -0.73
C ALA A 910 18.19 -26.90 -2.18
N SER A 911 17.72 -27.76 -3.07
CA SER A 911 18.03 -27.75 -4.50
C SER A 911 17.14 -26.80 -5.30
N PHE A 912 15.97 -26.43 -4.74
CA PHE A 912 15.02 -25.48 -5.32
C PHE A 912 14.58 -24.45 -4.26
N PRO A 913 14.30 -23.19 -4.64
CA PRO A 913 13.70 -22.20 -3.75
C PRO A 913 12.29 -22.62 -3.32
N MET A 914 11.82 -22.13 -2.16
CA MET A 914 10.41 -22.29 -1.78
C MET A 914 9.54 -21.56 -2.82
N PRO A 915 8.41 -22.16 -3.26
CA PRO A 915 7.47 -21.52 -4.19
C PRO A 915 7.02 -20.13 -3.76
#